data_AF-A0A1M3D059-F1
#
_entry.id   AF-A0A1M3D059-F1
#
_cell.length_a   1.000
_cell.length_b   1.000
_cell.length_c   1.000
_cell.angle_alpha   90.00
_cell.angle_beta   90.00
_cell.angle_gamma   90.00
#
_symmetry.space_group_name_H-M   'P 1'
#
loop_
_entity.id
_entity.type
_entity.pdbx_description
1 polymer ?
#
loop_
_entity_poly.entity_id
_entity_poly.type
_entity_poly.pdbx_seq_one_letter_code
_entity_poly.pdbx_strand_id
1 'polypeptide(L)'
;MNKFLKISLGLALLMLFASCKKDPPPVLNLSVSSIEVHNNQGSGTVNISANAQWSSSSTVSWLTISPSSGSGDATVTITAQDNLSRSNRSGSVIFTIGQEGKTNYLKKILSVNQSLSQLTLDLTQLSFEKSAGSKTVKITSNTKWNVTIPSQSSWLTANSLTGNNNADLILTASENTGGDRSSKVLVAYGDTVRTIEVLQKRALNNNPTQPQLSYPSNSATGVSRLVQCQWSASTDADQDKVKYSLEISDNSAFSGADGKFLKTYDAGQINSFSIPELLKENTKFYWRVTASDDFQGKSTSSVFSFTTGAAGGYMDGEYRVAFSNSAGTYPNEIIFIGDGYIIPDFVDGGKFDQDMDEGIEAFFAVEPYKTYRNHFKVYKLAAYSKESGATQTDRGIVKETAFSTVFKGGSSMETDDVKIFELVSQKIPGMQDDNPYYSGIQGKVQNTLIVLVVNEDRYAGTCWMWSDGRAIAICPTSRDTRGTYHYRNVVNHEAGGHGFGRLADEYITSANKDKTITDTEKSSFQQWVKYGFYPNVDLTSDLNAIKWKHFVGKEGYAVGAHEGAYYFTFGAWRPEPSSCMIDNRQYYNAPSRENIVKRILRTAAGVRASDYLNGVLTPIQNDPYNFNDFVSRDVKKTEAATLFYTKSYNPLTFQQLAPPVLIEVK
;
A
#
# COMPACT_ATOMS: atom_id res chain seq x y z
N MET A 1 48.63 -107.26 -51.77
CA MET A 1 47.98 -108.56 -51.51
C MET A 1 46.70 -108.28 -50.74
N ASN A 2 45.48 -108.52 -51.20
CA ASN A 2 44.84 -108.74 -52.48
C ASN A 2 43.37 -108.38 -52.16
N LYS A 3 42.73 -107.46 -52.89
CA LYS A 3 41.88 -107.79 -54.05
C LYS A 3 40.94 -108.96 -53.70
N PHE A 4 39.62 -108.84 -53.60
CA PHE A 4 38.63 -108.36 -54.57
C PHE A 4 37.29 -108.21 -53.77
N LEU A 5 36.46 -107.17 -53.94
CA LEU A 5 35.43 -107.02 -55.01
C LEU A 5 34.33 -108.09 -54.86
N LYS A 6 33.01 -107.86 -54.89
CA LYS A 6 32.09 -106.73 -55.10
C LYS A 6 30.68 -107.29 -54.84
N ILE A 7 29.74 -106.38 -54.54
CA ILE A 7 28.32 -106.34 -54.97
C ILE A 7 27.46 -107.52 -54.45
N SER A 8 26.41 -107.29 -53.68
CA SER A 8 25.13 -106.72 -54.15
C SER A 8 24.19 -106.63 -52.96
N LEU A 9 23.16 -105.78 -53.05
CA LEU A 9 21.99 -105.75 -52.14
C LEU A 9 22.26 -105.35 -50.68
N GLY A 10 21.48 -104.38 -50.19
CA GLY A 10 21.27 -104.16 -48.76
C GLY A 10 21.90 -102.90 -48.17
N LEU A 11 21.52 -102.69 -46.91
CA LEU A 11 21.92 -101.67 -45.94
C LEU A 11 21.28 -100.28 -46.06
N ALA A 12 20.98 -99.60 -44.96
CA ALA A 12 20.73 -100.01 -43.59
C ALA A 12 20.31 -98.74 -42.85
N LEU A 13 19.27 -98.88 -42.04
CA LEU A 13 19.18 -98.32 -40.71
C LEU A 13 20.57 -97.98 -40.13
N LEU A 14 21.01 -96.71 -40.12
CA LEU A 14 22.24 -96.34 -39.43
C LEU A 14 22.12 -95.01 -38.66
N MET A 15 21.81 -95.20 -37.38
CA MET A 15 22.52 -94.66 -36.21
C MET A 15 22.57 -93.14 -36.03
N LEU A 16 21.53 -92.64 -35.35
CA LEU A 16 21.60 -91.55 -34.39
C LEU A 16 22.53 -91.93 -33.22
N PHE A 17 23.78 -91.49 -33.25
CA PHE A 17 24.57 -91.29 -32.04
C PHE A 17 25.09 -89.84 -32.03
N ALA A 18 24.31 -88.97 -31.40
CA ALA A 18 24.76 -87.67 -30.93
C ALA A 18 25.83 -87.91 -29.85
N SER A 19 27.10 -87.86 -30.24
CA SER A 19 28.22 -87.77 -29.31
C SER A 19 28.46 -86.30 -28.98
N CYS A 20 28.04 -85.90 -27.78
CA CYS A 20 28.21 -84.56 -27.24
C CYS A 20 29.70 -84.14 -27.22
N LYS A 21 30.11 -83.25 -28.13
CA LYS A 21 31.23 -82.34 -27.82
C LYS A 21 30.69 -81.31 -26.84
N LYS A 22 31.15 -81.37 -25.59
CA LYS A 22 30.90 -80.35 -24.58
C LYS A 22 31.46 -79.03 -25.13
N ASP A 23 30.61 -78.04 -25.36
CA ASP A 23 31.07 -76.71 -25.82
C ASP A 23 32.18 -76.21 -24.88
N PRO A 24 33.23 -75.54 -25.41
CA PRO A 24 34.29 -75.01 -24.58
C PRO A 24 33.67 -74.09 -23.51
N PRO A 25 34.19 -74.10 -22.27
CA PRO A 25 33.67 -73.23 -21.22
C PRO A 25 33.67 -71.77 -21.70
N PRO A 26 32.66 -70.97 -21.31
CA PRO A 26 32.60 -69.58 -21.75
C PRO A 26 33.84 -68.82 -21.27
N VAL A 27 34.30 -67.88 -22.09
CA VAL A 27 35.42 -66.97 -21.79
C VAL A 27 34.89 -65.55 -21.95
N LEU A 28 35.19 -64.69 -20.96
CA LEU A 28 34.93 -63.25 -21.00
C LEU A 28 36.09 -62.52 -20.34
N ASN A 29 36.90 -61.84 -21.13
CA ASN A 29 38.01 -61.00 -20.65
C ASN A 29 37.89 -59.58 -21.20
N LEU A 30 38.35 -58.61 -20.40
CA LEU A 30 38.42 -57.20 -20.77
C LEU A 30 39.89 -56.80 -20.85
N SER A 31 40.25 -56.00 -21.85
CA SER A 31 41.64 -55.52 -22.02
C SER A 31 42.12 -54.61 -20.90
N VAL A 32 41.19 -53.95 -20.20
CA VAL A 32 41.46 -53.07 -19.06
C VAL A 32 40.42 -53.33 -17.97
N SER A 33 40.81 -53.10 -16.71
CA SER A 33 39.90 -53.12 -15.56
C SER A 33 39.33 -51.74 -15.22
N SER A 34 39.90 -50.67 -15.78
CA SER A 34 39.42 -49.30 -15.57
C SER A 34 39.65 -48.38 -16.78
N ILE A 35 38.81 -47.35 -16.90
CA ILE A 35 38.95 -46.22 -17.83
C ILE A 35 38.93 -44.91 -17.02
N GLU A 36 39.88 -44.02 -17.30
CA GLU A 36 39.91 -42.66 -16.77
C GLU A 36 39.38 -41.69 -17.83
N VAL A 37 38.40 -40.85 -17.46
CA VAL A 37 37.84 -39.81 -18.33
C VAL A 37 37.99 -38.45 -17.65
N HIS A 38 38.30 -37.42 -18.43
CA HIS A 38 38.28 -36.04 -17.93
C HIS A 38 36.85 -35.62 -17.55
N ASN A 39 36.73 -34.53 -16.81
CA ASN A 39 35.47 -34.02 -16.29
C ASN A 39 34.50 -33.59 -17.41
N ASN A 40 34.98 -33.14 -18.56
CA ASN A 40 34.13 -32.88 -19.72
C ASN A 40 33.75 -34.19 -20.43
N GLN A 41 32.70 -34.14 -21.26
CA GLN A 41 32.20 -35.26 -22.05
C GLN A 41 33.36 -35.87 -22.84
N GLY A 42 33.54 -37.18 -22.67
CA GLY A 42 34.65 -37.91 -23.25
C GLY A 42 34.36 -39.40 -23.28
N SER A 43 35.21 -40.15 -23.97
CA SER A 43 35.03 -41.59 -24.14
C SER A 43 36.33 -42.35 -23.96
N GLY A 44 36.23 -43.59 -23.50
CA GLY A 44 37.30 -44.58 -23.56
C GLY A 44 36.82 -45.88 -24.18
N THR A 45 37.76 -46.72 -24.62
CA THR A 45 37.45 -48.00 -25.28
C THR A 45 37.98 -49.18 -24.47
N VAL A 46 37.24 -50.29 -24.47
CA VAL A 46 37.68 -51.58 -23.93
C VAL A 46 37.54 -52.66 -25.00
N ASN A 47 38.56 -53.50 -25.16
CA ASN A 47 38.47 -54.68 -26.01
C ASN A 47 37.97 -55.86 -25.18
N ILE A 48 36.94 -56.52 -25.68
CA ILE A 48 36.35 -57.75 -25.14
C ILE A 48 36.95 -58.92 -25.90
N SER A 49 37.44 -59.91 -25.16
CA SER A 49 37.76 -61.23 -25.71
C SER A 49 36.77 -62.27 -25.19
N ALA A 50 35.96 -62.85 -26.07
CA ALA A 50 34.88 -63.76 -25.71
C ALA A 50 34.67 -64.86 -26.74
N ASN A 51 34.18 -66.02 -26.30
CA ASN A 51 33.82 -67.14 -27.20
C ASN A 51 32.30 -67.38 -27.28
N ALA A 52 31.49 -66.47 -26.71
CA ALA A 52 30.04 -66.55 -26.71
C ALA A 52 29.40 -65.15 -26.81
N GLN A 53 28.05 -65.11 -26.88
CA GLN A 53 27.27 -63.87 -26.86
C GLN A 53 27.39 -63.18 -25.50
N TRP A 54 27.68 -61.88 -25.52
CA TRP A 54 27.79 -61.05 -24.34
C TRP A 54 26.86 -59.84 -24.42
N SER A 55 26.46 -59.34 -23.26
CA SER A 55 25.72 -58.09 -23.08
C SER A 55 26.41 -57.19 -22.07
N SER A 56 26.10 -55.91 -22.10
CA SER A 56 26.65 -54.91 -21.20
C SER A 56 25.58 -53.97 -20.67
N SER A 57 25.78 -53.50 -19.44
CA SER A 57 24.90 -52.54 -18.78
C SER A 57 25.72 -51.60 -17.90
N SER A 58 25.29 -50.35 -17.76
CA SER A 58 25.92 -49.41 -16.84
C SER A 58 25.19 -49.39 -15.51
N THR A 59 25.93 -49.23 -14.41
CA THR A 59 25.36 -48.98 -13.08
C THR A 59 24.94 -47.52 -12.86
N VAL A 60 25.24 -46.63 -13.82
CA VAL A 60 25.02 -45.19 -13.70
C VAL A 60 24.45 -44.61 -15.00
N SER A 61 23.63 -43.56 -14.89
CA SER A 61 22.96 -42.93 -16.03
C SER A 61 23.87 -42.02 -16.87
N TRP A 62 25.00 -41.56 -16.33
CA TRP A 62 25.92 -40.65 -17.01
C TRP A 62 26.89 -41.35 -17.98
N LEU A 63 26.79 -42.68 -18.12
CA LEU A 63 27.56 -43.49 -19.06
C LEU A 63 26.68 -44.06 -20.16
N THR A 64 27.16 -44.03 -21.40
CA THR A 64 26.56 -44.75 -22.54
C THR A 64 27.55 -45.74 -23.14
N ILE A 65 27.05 -46.87 -23.66
CA ILE A 65 27.84 -48.02 -24.10
C ILE A 65 27.50 -48.35 -25.55
N SER A 66 28.50 -48.50 -26.42
CA SER A 66 28.29 -48.90 -27.81
C SER A 66 29.43 -49.77 -28.35
N PRO A 67 29.15 -50.98 -28.89
CA PRO A 67 27.85 -51.68 -28.86
C PRO A 67 27.53 -52.20 -27.45
N SER A 68 26.23 -52.26 -27.09
CA SER A 68 25.79 -52.75 -25.76
C SER A 68 25.69 -54.28 -25.66
N SER A 69 25.85 -55.00 -26.77
CA SER A 69 25.89 -56.46 -26.86
C SER A 69 26.64 -56.91 -28.10
N GLY A 70 27.15 -58.13 -28.13
CA GLY A 70 27.84 -58.68 -29.28
C GLY A 70 28.18 -60.16 -29.13
N SER A 71 28.84 -60.73 -30.15
CA SER A 71 29.29 -62.12 -30.19
C SER A 71 30.77 -62.17 -30.49
N GLY A 72 31.51 -62.96 -29.72
CA GLY A 72 32.95 -63.03 -29.91
C GLY A 72 33.67 -61.75 -29.47
N ASP A 73 34.88 -61.58 -29.97
CA ASP A 73 35.72 -60.42 -29.65
C ASP A 73 35.14 -59.12 -30.24
N ALA A 74 35.23 -58.02 -29.49
CA ALA A 74 34.71 -56.72 -29.91
C ALA A 74 35.39 -55.55 -29.19
N THR A 75 35.44 -54.37 -29.82
CA THR A 75 35.80 -53.11 -29.15
C THR A 75 34.53 -52.38 -28.74
N VAL A 76 34.41 -52.04 -27.47
CA VAL A 76 33.28 -51.30 -26.91
C VAL A 76 33.72 -49.92 -26.47
N THR A 77 32.99 -48.91 -26.91
CA THR A 77 33.18 -47.50 -26.51
C THR A 77 32.26 -47.15 -25.36
N ILE A 78 32.84 -46.60 -24.30
CA ILE A 78 32.15 -46.08 -23.12
C ILE A 78 32.25 -44.56 -23.15
N THR A 79 31.11 -43.86 -23.25
CA THR A 79 31.06 -42.39 -23.28
C THR A 79 30.48 -41.86 -21.98
N ALA A 80 31.17 -40.92 -21.33
CA ALA A 80 30.73 -40.24 -20.12
C ALA A 80 30.19 -38.84 -20.44
N GLN A 81 29.09 -38.44 -19.80
CA GLN A 81 28.60 -37.05 -19.81
C GLN A 81 29.52 -36.11 -19.00
N ASP A 82 29.30 -34.79 -19.05
CA ASP A 82 30.04 -33.82 -18.22
C ASP A 82 29.86 -34.14 -16.71
N ASN A 83 30.94 -34.10 -15.93
CA ASN A 83 30.96 -34.10 -14.47
C ASN A 83 31.16 -32.67 -13.96
N LEU A 84 30.06 -31.92 -13.81
CA LEU A 84 30.11 -30.55 -13.29
C LEU A 84 30.24 -30.46 -11.77
N SER A 85 30.42 -31.59 -11.07
CA SER A 85 30.55 -31.61 -9.62
C SER A 85 31.98 -31.31 -9.15
N ARG A 86 32.11 -30.91 -7.87
CA ARG A 86 33.40 -30.65 -7.20
C ARG A 86 34.07 -31.92 -6.66
N SER A 87 33.60 -33.09 -7.06
CA SER A 87 34.11 -34.38 -6.62
C SER A 87 34.36 -35.28 -7.82
N ASN A 88 35.40 -36.10 -7.73
CA ASN A 88 35.58 -37.18 -8.70
C ASN A 88 34.38 -38.11 -8.58
N ARG A 89 33.87 -38.61 -9.69
CA ARG A 89 32.78 -39.60 -9.70
C ARG A 89 33.24 -40.88 -10.35
N SER A 90 32.68 -42.00 -9.91
CA SER A 90 32.95 -43.30 -10.48
C SER A 90 31.66 -44.06 -10.76
N GLY A 91 31.72 -44.95 -11.74
CA GLY A 91 30.62 -45.81 -12.16
C GLY A 91 31.18 -47.08 -12.78
N SER A 92 30.32 -48.06 -13.00
CA SER A 92 30.76 -49.37 -13.49
C SER A 92 29.97 -49.78 -14.71
N VAL A 93 30.65 -50.45 -15.65
CA VAL A 93 30.01 -51.15 -16.76
C VAL A 93 30.17 -52.65 -16.52
N ILE A 94 29.04 -53.35 -16.48
CA ILE A 94 28.98 -54.78 -16.21
C ILE A 94 28.80 -55.50 -17.54
N PHE A 95 29.76 -56.36 -17.88
CA PHE A 95 29.70 -57.27 -19.03
C PHE A 95 29.34 -58.67 -18.55
N THR A 96 28.40 -59.32 -19.23
CA THR A 96 27.92 -60.66 -18.87
C THR A 96 27.84 -61.60 -20.07
N ILE A 97 28.18 -62.87 -19.85
CA ILE A 97 27.83 -64.00 -20.73
C ILE A 97 26.86 -64.88 -19.96
N GLY A 98 25.77 -65.33 -20.61
CA GLY A 98 24.78 -66.22 -20.01
C GLY A 98 23.86 -65.54 -18.98
N GLN A 99 22.98 -66.34 -18.36
CA GLN A 99 22.04 -65.87 -17.33
C GLN A 99 22.57 -66.12 -15.92
N GLU A 100 22.43 -65.12 -15.04
CA GLU A 100 22.84 -65.21 -13.64
C GLU A 100 22.24 -66.46 -12.95
N GLY A 101 23.08 -67.18 -12.19
CA GLY A 101 22.70 -68.44 -11.53
C GLY A 101 22.80 -69.70 -12.40
N LYS A 102 23.20 -69.59 -13.68
CA LYS A 102 23.52 -70.76 -14.54
C LYS A 102 25.02 -71.05 -14.53
N THR A 103 25.39 -72.31 -14.81
CA THR A 103 26.80 -72.78 -14.81
C THR A 103 27.71 -72.06 -15.81
N ASN A 104 27.12 -71.39 -16.81
CA ASN A 104 27.84 -70.71 -17.90
C ASN A 104 27.83 -69.17 -17.73
N TYR A 105 27.45 -68.68 -16.55
CA TYR A 105 27.40 -67.24 -16.27
C TYR A 105 28.79 -66.70 -15.96
N LEU A 106 29.23 -65.71 -16.74
CA LEU A 106 30.42 -64.92 -16.44
C LEU A 106 30.05 -63.45 -16.29
N LYS A 107 30.68 -62.78 -15.33
CA LYS A 107 30.51 -61.35 -15.06
C LYS A 107 31.87 -60.67 -14.95
N LYS A 108 32.10 -59.61 -15.72
CA LYS A 108 33.26 -58.72 -15.60
C LYS A 108 32.79 -57.29 -15.38
N ILE A 109 33.48 -56.57 -14.51
CA ILE A 109 33.17 -55.19 -14.16
C ILE A 109 34.32 -54.31 -14.64
N LEU A 110 33.99 -53.31 -15.44
CA LEU A 110 34.88 -52.24 -15.84
C LEU A 110 34.58 -51.00 -14.99
N SER A 111 35.56 -50.50 -14.25
CA SER A 111 35.42 -49.24 -13.51
C SER A 111 35.64 -48.05 -14.44
N VAL A 112 34.82 -47.01 -14.34
CA VAL A 112 35.02 -45.74 -15.04
C VAL A 112 35.11 -44.64 -14.02
N ASN A 113 36.27 -43.98 -13.96
CA ASN A 113 36.53 -42.86 -13.07
C ASN A 113 36.55 -41.58 -13.89
N GLN A 114 35.87 -40.55 -13.38
CA GLN A 114 35.78 -39.25 -14.02
C GLN A 114 36.19 -38.13 -13.07
N SER A 115 37.15 -37.31 -13.50
CA SER A 115 37.68 -36.20 -12.68
C SER A 115 36.61 -35.15 -12.33
N LEU A 116 36.82 -34.42 -11.23
CA LEU A 116 36.01 -33.29 -10.78
C LEU A 116 36.15 -32.06 -11.69
N SER A 117 35.17 -31.17 -11.64
CA SER A 117 35.25 -29.83 -12.23
C SER A 117 35.68 -28.78 -11.21
N GLN A 118 36.61 -27.92 -11.61
CA GLN A 118 37.15 -26.82 -10.80
C GLN A 118 37.28 -25.53 -11.61
N LEU A 119 37.15 -24.41 -10.89
CA LEU A 119 37.35 -23.06 -11.42
C LEU A 119 37.87 -22.13 -10.31
N THR A 120 38.94 -21.41 -10.60
CA THR A 120 39.49 -20.33 -9.77
C THR A 120 39.72 -19.07 -10.61
N LEU A 121 39.71 -17.92 -9.92
CA LEU A 121 40.00 -16.61 -10.48
C LEU A 121 41.24 -16.07 -9.77
N ASP A 122 42.13 -15.40 -10.50
CA ASP A 122 43.27 -14.70 -9.91
C ASP A 122 42.85 -13.41 -9.18
N LEU A 123 41.80 -12.75 -9.68
CA LEU A 123 41.24 -11.52 -9.13
C LEU A 123 39.74 -11.68 -8.86
N THR A 124 39.31 -11.27 -7.67
CA THR A 124 37.89 -11.20 -7.28
C THR A 124 37.40 -9.76 -7.14
N GLN A 125 38.28 -8.77 -7.29
CA GLN A 125 37.96 -7.35 -7.21
C GLN A 125 38.71 -6.56 -8.29
N LEU A 126 38.01 -5.65 -8.97
CA LEU A 126 38.55 -4.76 -9.99
C LEU A 126 38.13 -3.31 -9.71
N SER A 127 39.08 -2.39 -9.85
CA SER A 127 38.82 -0.94 -9.75
C SER A 127 39.28 -0.23 -11.02
N PHE A 128 38.33 0.42 -11.72
CA PHE A 128 38.55 1.23 -12.92
C PHE A 128 38.57 2.73 -12.56
N GLU A 129 39.39 3.50 -13.28
CA GLU A 129 39.28 4.96 -13.30
C GLU A 129 38.04 5.39 -14.10
N LYS A 130 37.67 6.67 -14.07
CA LYS A 130 36.49 7.18 -14.78
C LYS A 130 36.54 6.94 -16.30
N SER A 131 37.72 6.99 -16.91
CA SER A 131 37.89 6.82 -18.35
C SER A 131 37.59 5.38 -18.76
N ALA A 132 37.17 5.19 -20.01
CA ALA A 132 36.99 3.84 -20.56
C ALA A 132 38.30 3.04 -20.46
N GLY A 133 38.18 1.76 -20.11
CA GLY A 133 39.36 0.90 -19.93
C GLY A 133 39.00 -0.56 -19.80
N SER A 134 40.00 -1.42 -19.95
CA SER A 134 39.86 -2.87 -19.85
C SER A 134 40.80 -3.44 -18.79
N LYS A 135 40.35 -4.49 -18.09
CA LYS A 135 41.16 -5.29 -17.17
C LYS A 135 40.95 -6.76 -17.43
N THR A 136 42.01 -7.54 -17.23
CA THR A 136 42.01 -8.98 -17.45
C THR A 136 41.93 -9.72 -16.13
N VAL A 137 41.05 -10.72 -16.06
CA VAL A 137 40.95 -11.71 -14.99
C VAL A 137 41.30 -13.07 -15.58
N LYS A 138 42.26 -13.77 -14.97
CA LYS A 138 42.66 -15.11 -15.40
C LYS A 138 41.77 -16.16 -14.78
N ILE A 139 41.03 -16.88 -15.63
CA ILE A 139 40.24 -18.05 -15.25
C ILE A 139 41.13 -19.28 -15.37
N THR A 140 41.34 -19.99 -14.27
CA THR A 140 41.94 -21.32 -14.28
C THR A 140 40.83 -22.35 -14.10
N SER A 141 40.57 -23.18 -15.12
CA SER A 141 39.50 -24.17 -15.10
C SER A 141 39.85 -25.40 -15.94
N ASN A 142 39.23 -26.53 -15.62
CA ASN A 142 39.21 -27.73 -16.45
C ASN A 142 37.82 -28.01 -17.05
N THR A 143 36.86 -27.12 -16.87
CA THR A 143 35.47 -27.32 -17.32
C THR A 143 34.97 -26.16 -18.18
N LYS A 144 33.78 -26.32 -18.74
CA LYS A 144 33.05 -25.24 -19.40
C LYS A 144 32.45 -24.32 -18.35
N TRP A 145 32.48 -23.03 -18.61
CA TRP A 145 31.95 -22.00 -17.71
C TRP A 145 31.23 -20.92 -18.49
N ASN A 146 30.36 -20.18 -17.80
CA ASN A 146 29.67 -19.01 -18.32
C ASN A 146 29.95 -17.78 -17.46
N VAL A 147 29.73 -16.60 -18.04
CA VAL A 147 29.84 -15.30 -17.37
C VAL A 147 28.50 -14.61 -17.48
N THR A 148 28.01 -14.09 -16.35
CA THR A 148 26.80 -13.28 -16.29
C THR A 148 27.14 -11.89 -15.78
N ILE A 149 26.80 -10.88 -16.57
CA ILE A 149 26.83 -9.47 -16.17
C ILE A 149 25.38 -9.03 -15.97
N PRO A 150 25.00 -8.46 -14.82
CA PRO A 150 23.65 -7.98 -14.59
C PRO A 150 23.22 -6.92 -15.62
N SER A 151 21.95 -6.93 -16.02
CA SER A 151 21.43 -6.05 -17.09
C SER A 151 21.53 -4.56 -16.76
N GLN A 152 21.47 -4.18 -15.47
CA GLN A 152 21.67 -2.81 -15.02
C GLN A 152 23.12 -2.32 -15.18
N SER A 153 24.08 -3.21 -15.44
CA SER A 153 25.49 -2.90 -15.62
C SER A 153 25.88 -2.82 -17.10
N SER A 154 25.03 -2.20 -17.92
CA SER A 154 25.23 -2.04 -19.38
C SER A 154 26.53 -1.29 -19.74
N TRP A 155 27.12 -0.59 -18.77
CA TRP A 155 28.41 0.09 -18.87
C TRP A 155 29.62 -0.85 -18.86
N LEU A 156 29.43 -2.13 -18.52
CA LEU A 156 30.48 -3.14 -18.42
C LEU A 156 30.22 -4.30 -19.40
N THR A 157 31.24 -4.67 -20.18
CA THR A 157 31.17 -5.80 -21.12
C THR A 157 32.29 -6.80 -20.86
N ALA A 158 32.12 -8.02 -21.37
CA ALA A 158 33.15 -9.05 -21.38
C ALA A 158 33.49 -9.44 -22.83
N ASN A 159 34.74 -9.80 -23.10
CA ASN A 159 35.15 -10.35 -24.39
C ASN A 159 34.47 -11.69 -24.74
N SER A 160 34.07 -12.46 -23.73
CA SER A 160 33.29 -13.68 -23.92
C SER A 160 32.38 -13.94 -22.71
N LEU A 161 31.17 -14.42 -22.97
CA LEU A 161 30.21 -14.84 -21.94
C LEU A 161 30.24 -16.36 -21.68
N THR A 162 31.05 -17.10 -22.43
CA THR A 162 31.24 -18.55 -22.25
C THR A 162 32.69 -18.92 -22.50
N GLY A 163 33.17 -19.98 -21.89
CA GLY A 163 34.49 -20.51 -22.22
C GLY A 163 34.67 -21.94 -21.77
N ASN A 164 35.86 -22.48 -22.07
CA ASN A 164 36.25 -23.82 -21.71
C ASN A 164 37.72 -23.83 -21.31
N ASN A 165 38.05 -24.60 -20.28
CA ASN A 165 39.37 -24.64 -19.69
C ASN A 165 39.84 -23.24 -19.23
N ASN A 166 41.16 -23.03 -19.18
CA ASN A 166 41.76 -21.74 -18.83
C ASN A 166 41.47 -20.68 -19.91
N ALA A 167 41.19 -19.46 -19.48
CA ALA A 167 41.09 -18.31 -20.38
C ALA A 167 41.37 -16.98 -19.67
N ASP A 168 41.64 -15.95 -20.46
CA ASP A 168 41.71 -14.56 -20.01
C ASP A 168 40.34 -13.89 -20.27
N LEU A 169 39.61 -13.58 -19.19
CA LEU A 169 38.36 -12.82 -19.23
C LEU A 169 38.70 -11.33 -19.19
N ILE A 170 38.43 -10.62 -20.29
CA ILE A 170 38.68 -9.18 -20.39
C ILE A 170 37.37 -8.46 -20.13
N LEU A 171 37.31 -7.74 -19.00
CA LEU A 171 36.20 -6.88 -18.63
C LEU A 171 36.51 -5.46 -19.09
N THR A 172 35.60 -4.85 -19.86
CA THR A 172 35.74 -3.51 -20.41
C THR A 172 34.65 -2.60 -19.86
N ALA A 173 35.06 -1.55 -19.16
CA ALA A 173 34.17 -0.50 -18.69
C ALA A 173 34.17 0.67 -19.68
N SER A 174 32.98 1.15 -20.04
CA SER A 174 32.80 2.44 -20.74
C SER A 174 33.19 3.62 -19.85
N GLU A 175 33.31 4.82 -20.42
CA GLU A 175 33.54 6.04 -19.62
C GLU A 175 32.41 6.25 -18.61
N ASN A 176 32.78 6.68 -17.40
CA ASN A 176 31.85 7.07 -16.35
C ASN A 176 31.76 8.59 -16.28
N THR A 177 30.61 9.13 -16.67
CA THR A 177 30.29 10.56 -16.60
C THR A 177 29.48 10.94 -15.37
N GLY A 178 29.14 9.97 -14.51
CA GLY A 178 28.36 10.20 -13.28
C GLY A 178 29.11 9.79 -12.01
N GLY A 179 28.35 9.52 -10.96
CA GLY A 179 28.85 9.02 -9.68
C GLY A 179 29.54 7.64 -9.75
N ASP A 180 30.07 7.18 -8.61
CA ASP A 180 30.71 5.87 -8.51
C ASP A 180 29.70 4.77 -8.88
N ARG A 181 30.13 3.80 -9.67
CA ARG A 181 29.27 2.69 -10.10
C ARG A 181 29.94 1.35 -9.89
N SER A 182 29.14 0.35 -9.53
CA SER A 182 29.64 -0.99 -9.23
C SER A 182 28.79 -2.10 -9.86
N SER A 183 29.41 -3.24 -10.13
CA SER A 183 28.74 -4.43 -10.67
C SER A 183 29.32 -5.70 -10.03
N LYS A 184 28.52 -6.77 -9.99
CA LYS A 184 28.97 -8.11 -9.61
C LYS A 184 28.90 -9.02 -10.82
N VAL A 185 30.05 -9.37 -11.38
CA VAL A 185 30.15 -10.30 -12.50
C VAL A 185 30.24 -11.72 -11.95
N LEU A 186 29.37 -12.62 -12.43
CA LEU A 186 29.34 -14.01 -11.99
C LEU A 186 30.02 -14.89 -13.02
N VAL A 187 30.95 -15.75 -12.59
CA VAL A 187 31.56 -16.79 -13.41
C VAL A 187 31.15 -18.15 -12.84
N ALA A 188 30.43 -18.97 -13.61
CA ALA A 188 29.82 -20.18 -13.08
C ALA A 188 30.04 -21.43 -13.93
N TYR A 189 30.03 -22.59 -13.27
CA TYR A 189 29.95 -23.92 -13.87
C TYR A 189 29.08 -24.82 -12.96
N GLY A 190 28.14 -25.57 -13.55
CA GLY A 190 27.14 -26.31 -12.75
C GLY A 190 26.47 -25.39 -11.72
N ASP A 191 26.46 -25.82 -10.45
CA ASP A 191 25.95 -25.03 -9.32
C ASP A 191 27.01 -24.16 -8.62
N THR A 192 28.25 -24.14 -9.12
CA THR A 192 29.35 -23.38 -8.52
C THR A 192 29.46 -22.00 -9.15
N VAL A 193 29.42 -20.96 -8.31
CA VAL A 193 29.56 -19.55 -8.72
C VAL A 193 30.80 -18.93 -8.10
N ARG A 194 31.52 -18.10 -8.88
CA ARG A 194 32.55 -17.15 -8.43
C ARG A 194 32.11 -15.74 -8.77
N THR A 195 32.42 -14.79 -7.91
CA THR A 195 32.01 -13.39 -8.08
C THR A 195 33.25 -12.51 -8.25
N ILE A 196 33.19 -11.61 -9.24
CA ILE A 196 34.14 -10.51 -9.42
C ILE A 196 33.38 -9.22 -9.10
N GLU A 197 33.82 -8.51 -8.07
CA GLU A 197 33.29 -7.19 -7.73
C GLU A 197 34.02 -6.13 -8.56
N VAL A 198 33.27 -5.35 -9.32
CA VAL A 198 33.81 -4.30 -10.18
C VAL A 198 33.34 -2.96 -9.67
N LEU A 199 34.28 -2.05 -9.42
CA LEU A 199 34.04 -0.65 -9.09
C LEU A 199 34.65 0.23 -10.19
N GLN A 200 33.92 1.26 -10.63
CA GLN A 200 34.45 2.33 -11.45
C GLN A 200 34.23 3.67 -10.76
N LYS A 201 35.33 4.43 -10.61
CA LYS A 201 35.33 5.74 -9.96
C LYS A 201 34.50 6.77 -10.73
N ARG A 202 33.97 7.76 -10.02
CA ARG A 202 33.19 8.88 -10.55
C ARG A 202 33.98 9.87 -11.40
N ALA A 203 33.26 10.70 -12.17
CA ALA A 203 33.80 11.88 -12.82
C ALA A 203 34.07 13.03 -11.82
N LEU A 204 34.68 14.12 -12.31
CA LEU A 204 34.82 15.36 -11.54
C LEU A 204 33.42 15.90 -11.26
N ASN A 205 33.10 16.14 -9.98
CA ASN A 205 31.80 16.65 -9.57
C ASN A 205 31.51 18.01 -10.23
N ASN A 206 30.34 18.11 -10.85
CA ASN A 206 29.80 19.36 -11.38
C ASN A 206 28.80 19.95 -10.38
N ASN A 207 28.64 21.26 -10.40
CA ASN A 207 27.59 21.88 -9.60
C ASN A 207 26.21 21.54 -10.19
N PRO A 208 25.17 21.42 -9.35
CA PRO A 208 23.79 21.39 -9.82
C PRO A 208 23.46 22.63 -10.66
N THR A 209 22.54 22.49 -11.62
CA THR A 209 21.99 23.63 -12.37
C THR A 209 21.35 24.66 -11.43
N GLN A 210 21.41 25.94 -11.81
CA GLN A 210 20.88 27.03 -10.99
C GLN A 210 19.33 26.95 -10.88
N PRO A 211 18.75 26.94 -9.66
CA PRO A 211 17.30 27.00 -9.50
C PRO A 211 16.71 28.28 -10.11
N GLN A 212 15.59 28.16 -10.82
CA GLN A 212 14.84 29.30 -11.35
C GLN A 212 13.63 29.59 -10.46
N LEU A 213 13.60 30.78 -9.86
CA LEU A 213 12.54 31.18 -8.94
C LEU A 213 11.25 31.49 -9.70
N SER A 214 10.10 31.02 -9.19
CA SER A 214 8.79 31.23 -9.84
C SER A 214 7.81 32.03 -8.97
N TYR A 215 7.77 31.77 -7.66
CA TYR A 215 6.84 32.46 -6.75
C TYR A 215 7.44 32.62 -5.34
N PRO A 216 7.24 33.77 -4.66
CA PRO A 216 6.66 35.02 -5.19
C PRO A 216 7.45 35.60 -6.36
N SER A 217 6.77 36.18 -7.35
CA SER A 217 7.44 36.75 -8.53
C SER A 217 8.32 37.95 -8.15
N ASN A 218 9.37 38.21 -8.95
CA ASN A 218 10.31 39.27 -8.62
C ASN A 218 9.64 40.65 -8.59
N SER A 219 9.88 41.39 -7.51
CA SER A 219 9.31 42.70 -7.18
C SER A 219 7.78 42.69 -6.99
N ALA A 220 7.16 41.54 -6.73
CA ALA A 220 5.73 41.48 -6.40
C ALA A 220 5.39 42.33 -5.16
N THR A 221 4.19 42.88 -5.13
CA THR A 221 3.66 43.68 -4.01
C THR A 221 2.32 43.14 -3.56
N GLY A 222 1.97 43.34 -2.28
CA GLY A 222 0.70 42.85 -1.74
C GLY A 222 0.66 41.33 -1.59
N VAL A 223 1.82 40.68 -1.51
CA VAL A 223 1.93 39.24 -1.27
C VAL A 223 1.37 38.93 0.13
N SER A 224 0.63 37.85 0.29
CA SER A 224 0.18 37.40 1.61
C SER A 224 1.37 37.24 2.56
N ARG A 225 1.15 37.46 3.85
CA ARG A 225 2.12 37.17 4.90
C ARG A 225 2.32 35.66 5.09
N LEU A 226 1.37 34.85 4.61
CA LEU A 226 1.46 33.41 4.47
C LEU A 226 2.16 33.06 3.14
N VAL A 227 3.47 32.81 3.18
CA VAL A 227 4.29 32.66 1.97
C VAL A 227 4.75 31.23 1.76
N GLN A 228 4.54 30.72 0.54
CA GLN A 228 5.22 29.55 0.01
C GLN A 228 6.16 30.00 -1.11
N CYS A 229 7.45 29.73 -0.99
CA CYS A 229 8.40 29.94 -2.07
C CYS A 229 8.41 28.75 -3.03
N GLN A 230 8.54 28.98 -4.33
CA GLN A 230 8.56 27.94 -5.37
C GLN A 230 9.64 28.22 -6.42
N TRP A 231 10.27 27.16 -6.93
CA TRP A 231 11.32 27.23 -7.94
C TRP A 231 11.32 26.00 -8.86
N SER A 232 12.10 26.04 -9.95
CA SER A 232 12.32 24.89 -10.83
C SER A 232 13.26 23.88 -10.18
N ALA A 233 12.99 22.59 -10.34
CA ALA A 233 13.95 21.55 -9.96
C ALA A 233 15.25 21.70 -10.77
N SER A 234 16.37 21.75 -10.06
CA SER A 234 17.73 21.66 -10.58
C SER A 234 18.07 20.21 -10.93
N THR A 235 18.72 20.02 -12.07
CA THR A 235 19.41 18.78 -12.45
C THR A 235 20.89 18.85 -12.11
N ASP A 236 21.50 17.70 -11.87
CA ASP A 236 22.93 17.54 -11.68
C ASP A 236 23.54 16.74 -12.85
N ALA A 237 24.69 17.16 -13.37
CA ALA A 237 25.30 16.52 -14.54
C ALA A 237 25.87 15.13 -14.21
N ASP A 238 26.28 14.92 -12.95
CA ASP A 238 26.79 13.65 -12.44
C ASP A 238 25.65 12.71 -11.99
N GLN A 239 24.39 13.18 -12.09
CA GLN A 239 23.18 12.54 -11.57
C GLN A 239 23.19 12.39 -10.05
N ASP A 240 23.94 13.26 -9.36
CA ASP A 240 23.93 13.31 -7.91
C ASP A 240 22.59 13.87 -7.39
N LYS A 241 22.22 13.47 -6.17
CA LYS A 241 20.98 13.93 -5.54
C LYS A 241 21.10 15.41 -5.20
N VAL A 242 20.15 16.22 -5.67
CA VAL A 242 20.10 17.65 -5.37
C VAL A 242 19.24 17.92 -4.14
N LYS A 243 19.74 18.78 -3.26
CA LYS A 243 19.03 19.35 -2.12
C LYS A 243 18.98 20.88 -2.24
N TYR A 244 18.01 21.51 -1.59
CA TYR A 244 17.79 22.95 -1.63
C TYR A 244 17.85 23.57 -0.25
N SER A 245 18.46 24.76 -0.17
CA SER A 245 18.32 25.66 0.96
C SER A 245 17.71 26.98 0.51
N LEU A 246 16.68 27.43 1.23
CA LEU A 246 16.01 28.71 0.99
C LEU A 246 16.53 29.75 1.98
N GLU A 247 17.01 30.88 1.47
CA GLU A 247 17.32 32.06 2.27
C GLU A 247 16.28 33.15 2.01
N ILE A 248 15.78 33.78 3.07
CA ILE A 248 14.91 34.94 3.01
C ILE A 248 15.37 36.01 4.00
N SER A 249 15.38 37.27 3.58
CA SER A 249 15.84 38.39 4.39
C SER A 249 15.06 39.67 4.11
N ASP A 250 14.94 40.56 5.09
CA ASP A 250 14.46 41.93 4.88
C ASP A 250 15.56 42.88 4.35
N ASN A 251 16.75 42.35 4.08
CA ASN A 251 17.92 43.09 3.64
C ASN A 251 18.54 42.43 2.40
N SER A 252 18.69 43.20 1.32
CA SER A 252 19.25 42.70 0.04
C SER A 252 20.68 42.20 0.14
N ALA A 253 21.42 42.57 1.18
CA ALA A 253 22.78 42.10 1.42
C ALA A 253 22.84 40.68 2.03
N PHE A 254 21.71 40.10 2.46
CA PHE A 254 21.67 38.83 3.21
C PHE A 254 22.65 38.80 4.39
N SER A 255 22.89 39.95 5.01
CA SER A 255 23.78 40.11 6.16
C SER A 255 22.97 40.22 7.45
N GLY A 256 23.09 39.25 8.33
CA GLY A 256 22.49 39.26 9.67
C GLY A 256 23.33 40.11 10.63
N ALA A 257 22.87 41.30 10.95
CA ALA A 257 23.37 42.11 12.07
C ALA A 257 22.16 42.59 12.89
N ASP A 258 22.39 42.84 14.19
CA ASP A 258 21.42 43.17 15.25
C ASP A 258 20.10 43.80 14.74
N GLY A 259 19.05 42.96 14.65
CA GLY A 259 17.67 43.39 14.37
C GLY A 259 17.13 43.19 12.95
N LYS A 260 17.92 42.64 12.01
CA LYS A 260 17.45 42.35 10.64
C LYS A 260 16.98 40.91 10.47
N PHE A 261 15.85 40.69 9.78
CA PHE A 261 15.33 39.37 9.46
C PHE A 261 16.24 38.68 8.43
N LEU A 262 16.80 37.53 8.80
CA LEU A 262 17.50 36.61 7.90
C LEU A 262 17.23 35.19 8.40
N LYS A 263 16.64 34.37 7.54
CA LYS A 263 16.34 32.96 7.82
C LYS A 263 16.86 32.11 6.69
N THR A 264 17.40 30.96 7.08
CA THR A 264 17.82 29.90 6.17
C THR A 264 17.05 28.65 6.54
N TYR A 265 16.36 28.08 5.56
CA TYR A 265 15.59 26.85 5.73
C TYR A 265 16.19 25.74 4.86
N ASP A 266 16.18 24.51 5.37
CA ASP A 266 16.47 23.31 4.58
C ASP A 266 15.16 22.86 3.92
N ALA A 267 15.13 22.93 2.59
CA ALA A 267 13.99 22.51 1.79
C ALA A 267 14.15 21.07 1.26
N GLY A 268 15.21 20.35 1.64
CA GLY A 268 15.43 18.98 1.22
C GLY A 268 15.43 18.87 -0.31
N GLN A 269 14.65 17.93 -0.87
CA GLN A 269 14.62 17.68 -2.32
C GLN A 269 13.41 18.28 -3.03
N ILE A 270 12.55 19.01 -2.32
CA ILE A 270 11.34 19.59 -2.89
C ILE A 270 11.63 20.98 -3.45
N ASN A 271 10.99 21.31 -4.57
CA ASN A 271 11.17 22.58 -5.27
C ASN A 271 10.18 23.67 -4.82
N SER A 272 9.69 23.54 -3.59
CA SER A 272 8.85 24.53 -2.92
C SER A 272 9.05 24.46 -1.40
N PHE A 273 8.76 25.55 -0.69
CA PHE A 273 8.89 25.58 0.76
C PHE A 273 7.93 26.60 1.38
N SER A 274 7.13 26.17 2.37
CA SER A 274 6.28 27.06 3.16
C SER A 274 7.09 27.70 4.27
N ILE A 275 7.09 29.02 4.34
CA ILE A 275 7.69 29.73 5.47
C ILE A 275 6.87 29.38 6.73
N PRO A 276 7.49 28.86 7.81
CA PRO A 276 6.79 28.35 9.00
C PRO A 276 6.39 29.47 9.98
N GLU A 277 6.30 30.72 9.50
CA GLU A 277 5.92 31.89 10.28
C GLU A 277 5.26 32.94 9.38
N LEU A 278 4.34 33.73 9.94
CA LEU A 278 3.76 34.88 9.23
C LEU A 278 4.82 35.97 9.10
N LEU A 279 5.12 36.35 7.86
CA LEU A 279 6.03 37.46 7.61
C LEU A 279 5.45 38.79 8.09
N LYS A 280 6.34 39.75 8.41
CA LYS A 280 5.93 41.10 8.82
C LYS A 280 5.14 41.78 7.72
N GLU A 281 4.06 42.45 8.08
CA GLU A 281 3.22 43.24 7.17
C GLU A 281 4.01 44.40 6.52
N ASN A 282 3.62 44.79 5.30
CA ASN A 282 4.15 45.95 4.55
C ASN A 282 5.69 46.00 4.51
N THR A 283 6.33 44.84 4.44
CA THR A 283 7.78 44.69 4.52
C THR A 283 8.31 44.06 3.25
N LYS A 284 9.40 44.63 2.71
CA LYS A 284 10.09 44.10 1.54
C LYS A 284 11.06 43.00 1.97
N PHE A 285 10.91 41.82 1.39
CA PHE A 285 11.80 40.68 1.56
C PHE A 285 12.55 40.38 0.27
N TYR A 286 13.73 39.81 0.42
CA TYR A 286 14.62 39.30 -0.60
C TYR A 286 14.81 37.82 -0.34
N TRP A 287 14.74 37.00 -1.38
CA TRP A 287 14.89 35.56 -1.24
C TRP A 287 15.69 34.96 -2.39
N ARG A 288 16.37 33.86 -2.08
CA ARG A 288 17.16 33.07 -3.03
C ARG A 288 17.20 31.62 -2.58
N VAL A 289 17.47 30.73 -3.52
CA VAL A 289 17.56 29.29 -3.27
C VAL A 289 18.92 28.80 -3.73
N THR A 290 19.58 28.00 -2.88
CA THR A 290 20.82 27.31 -3.22
C THR A 290 20.54 25.83 -3.43
N ALA A 291 20.82 25.32 -4.63
CA ALA A 291 20.91 23.89 -4.90
C ALA A 291 22.30 23.38 -4.53
N SER A 292 22.36 22.21 -3.91
CA SER A 292 23.60 21.53 -3.52
C SER A 292 23.51 20.04 -3.73
N ASP A 293 24.63 19.42 -4.13
CA ASP A 293 24.80 17.97 -4.12
C ASP A 293 25.46 17.47 -2.82
N ASP A 294 25.61 16.15 -2.69
CA ASP A 294 26.28 15.51 -1.54
C ASP A 294 27.83 15.60 -1.60
N PHE A 295 28.38 16.23 -2.64
CA PHE A 295 29.81 16.33 -2.96
C PHE A 295 30.31 17.78 -3.01
N GLN A 296 29.63 18.68 -2.30
CA GLN A 296 29.93 20.10 -2.13
C GLN A 296 29.73 20.98 -3.38
N GLY A 297 29.24 20.44 -4.50
CA GLY A 297 28.83 21.25 -5.64
C GLY A 297 27.57 22.04 -5.29
N LYS A 298 27.56 23.33 -5.67
CA LYS A 298 26.50 24.27 -5.32
C LYS A 298 26.24 25.28 -6.42
N SER A 299 24.98 25.68 -6.56
CA SER A 299 24.59 26.84 -7.35
C SER A 299 23.45 27.59 -6.66
N THR A 300 23.53 28.92 -6.65
CA THR A 300 22.53 29.78 -6.01
C THR A 300 21.76 30.53 -7.07
N SER A 301 20.43 30.60 -6.94
CA SER A 301 19.54 31.34 -7.83
C SER A 301 19.89 32.83 -7.91
N SER A 302 19.28 33.53 -8.87
CA SER A 302 19.16 34.98 -8.76
C SER A 302 18.35 35.36 -7.52
N VAL A 303 18.53 36.60 -7.04
CA VAL A 303 17.76 37.13 -5.90
C VAL A 303 16.45 37.71 -6.42
N PHE A 304 15.33 37.19 -5.94
CA PHE A 304 14.03 37.82 -6.11
C PHE A 304 13.69 38.66 -4.87
N SER A 305 12.83 39.67 -5.04
CA SER A 305 12.24 40.38 -3.91
C SER A 305 10.72 40.41 -4.00
N PHE A 306 10.04 40.62 -2.88
CA PHE A 306 8.60 40.88 -2.84
C PHE A 306 8.26 41.73 -1.62
N THR A 307 7.11 42.39 -1.63
CA THR A 307 6.60 43.18 -0.50
C THR A 307 5.30 42.55 -0.01
N THR A 308 5.26 42.21 1.27
CA THR A 308 4.05 41.69 1.91
C THR A 308 2.97 42.77 2.01
N GLY A 309 1.71 42.37 1.91
CA GLY A 309 0.56 43.19 2.30
C GLY A 309 0.14 42.93 3.75
N ALA A 310 -1.11 43.29 4.06
CA ALA A 310 -1.73 43.05 5.37
C ALA A 310 -2.27 41.62 5.56
N ALA A 311 -2.63 40.95 4.46
CA ALA A 311 -3.30 39.65 4.48
C ALA A 311 -2.46 38.59 5.21
N GLY A 312 -3.02 38.00 6.27
CA GLY A 312 -2.48 36.86 6.99
C GLY A 312 -3.12 35.55 6.53
N GLY A 313 -3.08 34.55 7.39
CA GLY A 313 -3.72 33.27 7.14
C GLY A 313 -3.45 32.29 8.27
N TYR A 314 -3.97 31.08 8.13
CA TYR A 314 -3.72 29.98 9.04
C TYR A 314 -2.38 29.34 8.71
N MET A 315 -1.48 29.25 9.70
CA MET A 315 -0.30 28.42 9.61
C MET A 315 -0.67 26.93 9.63
N ASP A 316 0.21 26.06 9.12
CA ASP A 316 -0.02 24.62 9.17
C ASP A 316 -0.17 24.13 10.63
N GLY A 317 -1.27 23.43 10.91
CA GLY A 317 -1.64 23.00 12.26
C GLY A 317 -2.12 24.13 13.19
N GLU A 318 -2.28 25.36 12.71
CA GLU A 318 -2.97 26.42 13.47
C GLU A 318 -4.46 26.09 13.59
N TYR A 319 -5.01 26.30 14.78
CA TYR A 319 -6.44 26.29 14.99
C TYR A 319 -6.96 27.66 15.35
N ARG A 320 -8.22 27.92 15.01
CA ARG A 320 -8.99 29.06 15.53
C ARG A 320 -10.34 28.60 16.03
N VAL A 321 -10.87 29.31 17.02
CA VAL A 321 -12.21 29.06 17.55
C VAL A 321 -13.18 29.87 16.71
N ALA A 322 -14.03 29.20 15.92
CA ALA A 322 -15.06 29.86 15.12
C ALA A 322 -16.11 30.52 16.01
N PHE A 323 -16.57 29.81 17.04
CA PHE A 323 -17.32 30.36 18.15
C PHE A 323 -17.21 29.46 19.37
N SER A 324 -17.46 30.05 20.55
CA SER A 324 -17.51 29.32 21.81
C SER A 324 -18.68 29.85 22.62
N ASN A 325 -19.67 29.00 22.84
CA ASN A 325 -20.79 29.30 23.73
C ASN A 325 -20.66 28.50 25.04
N SER A 326 -21.21 29.03 26.12
CA SER A 326 -21.00 28.53 27.49
C SER A 326 -22.28 28.06 28.18
N ALA A 327 -23.33 27.69 27.44
CA ALA A 327 -24.51 27.11 28.08
C ALA A 327 -24.18 25.71 28.63
N GLY A 328 -24.19 25.56 29.95
CA GLY A 328 -23.81 24.34 30.66
C GLY A 328 -22.40 24.40 31.27
N THR A 329 -21.95 23.29 31.84
CA THR A 329 -20.62 23.18 32.47
C THR A 329 -19.52 22.93 31.44
N TYR A 330 -19.81 22.15 30.39
CA TYR A 330 -18.86 21.81 29.33
C TYR A 330 -19.47 22.04 27.94
N PRO A 331 -18.76 22.65 26.98
CA PRO A 331 -19.28 22.77 25.63
C PRO A 331 -19.21 21.42 24.89
N ASN A 332 -20.14 21.23 23.96
CA ASN A 332 -20.04 20.20 22.93
C ASN A 332 -19.00 20.67 21.90
N GLU A 333 -17.86 20.00 21.83
CA GLU A 333 -16.75 20.39 20.97
C GLU A 333 -16.87 19.72 19.59
N ILE A 334 -16.79 20.51 18.51
CA ILE A 334 -16.76 20.05 17.12
C ILE A 334 -15.53 20.66 16.45
N ILE A 335 -14.81 19.86 15.68
CA ILE A 335 -13.61 20.31 14.95
C ILE A 335 -13.88 20.19 13.45
N PHE A 336 -13.85 21.32 12.75
CA PHE A 336 -13.79 21.37 11.30
C PHE A 336 -12.33 21.41 10.86
N ILE A 337 -11.96 20.48 9.98
CA ILE A 337 -10.61 20.34 9.45
C ILE A 337 -10.68 20.10 7.93
N GLY A 338 -9.71 20.60 7.18
CA GLY A 338 -9.71 20.49 5.71
C GLY A 338 -8.72 19.45 5.18
N ASP A 339 -9.08 18.73 4.12
CA ASP A 339 -8.14 18.01 3.25
C ASP A 339 -8.22 18.53 1.81
N GLY A 340 -7.09 18.51 1.10
CA GLY A 340 -7.00 19.01 -0.29
C GLY A 340 -6.93 20.54 -0.41
N TYR A 341 -6.66 21.26 0.69
CA TYR A 341 -6.45 22.71 0.66
C TYR A 341 -4.95 23.01 0.58
N ILE A 342 -4.57 23.84 -0.38
CA ILE A 342 -3.17 24.31 -0.55
C ILE A 342 -2.98 25.63 0.19
N ILE A 343 -1.73 26.03 0.41
CA ILE A 343 -1.38 27.24 1.20
C ILE A 343 -2.16 28.50 0.80
N PRO A 344 -2.35 28.82 -0.50
CA PRO A 344 -3.16 29.97 -0.90
C PRO A 344 -4.61 29.94 -0.40
N ASP A 345 -5.18 28.76 -0.14
CA ASP A 345 -6.55 28.63 0.36
C ASP A 345 -6.70 29.07 1.82
N PHE A 346 -5.60 29.06 2.59
CA PHE A 346 -5.55 29.39 4.02
C PHE A 346 -5.32 30.87 4.33
N VAL A 347 -5.25 31.73 3.31
CA VAL A 347 -5.30 33.19 3.52
C VAL A 347 -6.61 33.55 4.24
N ASP A 348 -6.57 34.51 5.16
CA ASP A 348 -7.76 34.91 5.94
C ASP A 348 -8.93 35.30 5.01
N GLY A 349 -10.11 34.71 5.24
CA GLY A 349 -11.29 34.88 4.37
C GLY A 349 -11.19 34.17 3.01
N GLY A 350 -10.12 33.41 2.80
CA GLY A 350 -9.89 32.57 1.63
C GLY A 350 -10.79 31.34 1.59
N LYS A 351 -10.47 30.43 0.67
CA LYS A 351 -11.32 29.29 0.37
C LYS A 351 -11.52 28.34 1.56
N PHE A 352 -10.46 28.07 2.34
CA PHE A 352 -10.59 27.27 3.56
C PHE A 352 -11.61 27.90 4.52
N ASP A 353 -11.48 29.19 4.82
CA ASP A 353 -12.40 29.88 5.72
C ASP A 353 -13.85 29.82 5.23
N GLN A 354 -14.07 30.09 3.94
CA GLN A 354 -15.39 30.09 3.30
C GLN A 354 -16.07 28.71 3.39
N ASP A 355 -15.33 27.65 3.04
CA ASP A 355 -15.87 26.29 3.08
C ASP A 355 -16.13 25.84 4.53
N MET A 356 -15.23 26.16 5.48
CA MET A 356 -15.46 25.87 6.90
C MET A 356 -16.69 26.63 7.44
N ASP A 357 -16.82 27.93 7.16
CA ASP A 357 -17.95 28.74 7.65
C ASP A 357 -19.28 28.25 7.08
N GLU A 358 -19.31 27.89 5.79
CA GLU A 358 -20.51 27.31 5.19
C GLU A 358 -20.90 25.98 5.86
N GLY A 359 -19.93 25.09 6.11
CA GLY A 359 -20.18 23.82 6.79
C GLY A 359 -20.66 24.02 8.23
N ILE A 360 -20.06 24.96 8.96
CA ILE A 360 -20.47 25.33 10.31
C ILE A 360 -21.91 25.86 10.30
N GLU A 361 -22.23 26.85 9.47
CA GLU A 361 -23.59 27.39 9.40
C GLU A 361 -24.60 26.34 8.94
N ALA A 362 -24.23 25.44 8.00
CA ALA A 362 -25.08 24.32 7.59
C ALA A 362 -25.43 23.39 8.76
N PHE A 363 -24.44 23.03 9.59
CA PHE A 363 -24.65 22.18 10.76
C PHE A 363 -25.64 22.80 11.74
N PHE A 364 -25.52 24.11 12.00
CA PHE A 364 -26.38 24.84 12.94
C PHE A 364 -27.65 25.44 12.31
N ALA A 365 -27.89 25.25 11.00
CA ALA A 365 -29.10 25.73 10.33
C ALA A 365 -30.33 24.83 10.55
N VAL A 366 -30.13 23.59 11.04
CA VAL A 366 -31.18 22.59 11.22
C VAL A 366 -31.45 22.31 12.70
N GLU A 367 -32.71 22.04 13.05
CA GLU A 367 -33.09 21.66 14.42
C GLU A 367 -32.64 20.23 14.74
N PRO A 368 -32.16 19.95 15.96
CA PRO A 368 -32.16 20.84 17.13
C PRO A 368 -30.87 21.66 17.29
N TYR A 369 -29.86 21.49 16.42
CA TYR A 369 -28.59 22.20 16.53
C TYR A 369 -28.78 23.72 16.53
N LYS A 370 -29.73 24.22 15.74
CA LYS A 370 -30.11 25.62 15.71
C LYS A 370 -30.52 26.14 17.09
N THR A 371 -31.51 25.50 17.72
CA THR A 371 -31.98 25.89 19.07
C THR A 371 -30.90 25.77 20.13
N TYR A 372 -30.04 24.75 20.01
CA TYR A 372 -29.04 24.42 21.02
C TYR A 372 -27.62 24.91 20.69
N ARG A 373 -27.44 25.81 19.70
CA ARG A 373 -26.13 26.33 19.26
C ARG A 373 -25.30 26.89 20.42
N ASN A 374 -25.95 27.41 21.46
CA ASN A 374 -25.30 27.96 22.66
C ASN A 374 -24.62 26.90 23.57
N HIS A 375 -24.75 25.61 23.26
CA HIS A 375 -24.06 24.52 23.96
C HIS A 375 -22.78 24.05 23.25
N PHE A 376 -22.36 24.71 22.18
CA PHE A 376 -21.25 24.25 21.34
C PHE A 376 -20.03 25.18 21.37
N LYS A 377 -18.87 24.57 21.17
CA LYS A 377 -17.62 25.24 20.83
C LYS A 377 -17.07 24.60 19.56
N VAL A 378 -16.74 25.42 18.57
CA VAL A 378 -16.35 24.95 17.24
C VAL A 378 -14.97 25.46 16.89
N TYR A 379 -14.11 24.55 16.44
CA TYR A 379 -12.76 24.85 15.98
C TYR A 379 -12.67 24.73 14.46
N LYS A 380 -11.89 25.61 13.83
CA LYS A 380 -11.31 25.40 12.50
C LYS A 380 -9.84 25.02 12.70
N LEU A 381 -9.39 23.92 12.10
CA LEU A 381 -8.01 23.44 12.19
C LEU A 381 -7.41 23.36 10.78
N ALA A 382 -6.29 24.04 10.56
CA ALA A 382 -5.60 24.07 9.29
C ALA A 382 -4.65 22.87 9.12
N ALA A 383 -4.62 22.31 7.91
CA ALA A 383 -3.74 21.23 7.52
C ALA A 383 -3.38 21.39 6.02
N TYR A 384 -2.10 21.58 5.73
CA TYR A 384 -1.66 21.84 4.36
C TYR A 384 -1.59 20.57 3.52
N SER A 385 -2.23 20.61 2.35
CA SER A 385 -2.04 19.62 1.29
C SER A 385 -1.01 20.08 0.28
N LYS A 386 -0.28 19.15 -0.33
CA LYS A 386 0.66 19.47 -1.42
C LYS A 386 -0.10 19.80 -2.71
N GLU A 387 -1.23 19.12 -2.93
CA GLU A 387 -2.08 19.34 -4.08
C GLU A 387 -3.51 19.70 -3.66
N SER A 388 -4.16 20.52 -4.49
CA SER A 388 -5.60 20.80 -4.36
C SER A 388 -6.43 19.63 -4.90
N GLY A 389 -7.58 19.36 -4.27
CA GLY A 389 -8.48 18.27 -4.63
C GLY A 389 -8.32 17.06 -3.74
N ALA A 390 -8.82 15.92 -4.21
CA ALA A 390 -8.60 14.63 -3.55
C ALA A 390 -8.38 13.50 -4.58
N THR A 391 -7.89 12.35 -4.12
CA THR A 391 -7.71 11.18 -4.97
C THR A 391 -9.07 10.62 -5.41
N GLN A 392 -9.22 10.28 -6.69
CA GLN A 392 -10.47 9.74 -7.26
C GLN A 392 -10.18 8.46 -8.04
N THR A 393 -10.40 7.29 -7.41
CA THR A 393 -10.01 5.99 -7.98
C THR A 393 -10.78 5.66 -9.24
N ASP A 394 -12.06 6.03 -9.30
CA ASP A 394 -12.94 5.83 -10.44
C ASP A 394 -12.60 6.72 -11.65
N ARG A 395 -11.73 7.72 -11.47
CA ARG A 395 -11.23 8.60 -12.52
C ARG A 395 -9.73 8.46 -12.78
N GLY A 396 -9.04 7.57 -12.07
CA GLY A 396 -7.58 7.40 -12.18
C GLY A 396 -6.78 8.63 -11.74
N ILE A 397 -7.35 9.48 -10.88
CA ILE A 397 -6.69 10.70 -10.36
C ILE A 397 -6.06 10.37 -9.01
N VAL A 398 -4.77 10.64 -8.86
CA VAL A 398 -4.03 10.50 -7.59
C VAL A 398 -3.54 11.87 -7.16
N LYS A 399 -3.74 12.19 -5.87
CA LYS A 399 -3.37 13.47 -5.25
C LYS A 399 -2.64 13.25 -3.94
N GLU A 400 -1.57 14.01 -3.71
CA GLU A 400 -0.88 14.07 -2.42
C GLU A 400 -1.51 15.14 -1.51
N THR A 401 -2.44 14.71 -0.66
CA THR A 401 -3.14 15.57 0.31
C THR A 401 -2.70 15.31 1.75
N ALA A 402 -3.10 16.17 2.69
CA ALA A 402 -2.70 16.10 4.09
C ALA A 402 -3.10 14.77 4.74
N PHE A 403 -4.32 14.31 4.42
CA PHE A 403 -4.91 13.09 5.01
C PHE A 403 -5.19 11.99 3.99
N SER A 404 -4.65 12.11 2.78
CA SER A 404 -4.80 11.10 1.72
C SER A 404 -6.27 10.71 1.43
N THR A 405 -7.19 11.67 1.53
CA THR A 405 -8.62 11.39 1.32
C THR A 405 -8.86 10.87 -0.09
N VAL A 406 -9.67 9.82 -0.20
CA VAL A 406 -9.95 9.13 -1.46
C VAL A 406 -11.44 8.90 -1.66
N PHE A 407 -11.91 9.19 -2.88
CA PHE A 407 -13.19 8.69 -3.38
C PHE A 407 -12.99 7.28 -3.91
N LYS A 408 -13.67 6.29 -3.33
CA LYS A 408 -13.54 4.86 -3.68
C LYS A 408 -14.40 4.45 -4.88
N GLY A 409 -15.21 5.37 -5.39
CA GLY A 409 -16.26 5.13 -6.38
C GLY A 409 -17.65 5.32 -5.76
N GLY A 410 -18.61 5.78 -6.56
CA GLY A 410 -19.91 6.20 -6.04
C GLY A 410 -19.77 7.35 -5.03
N SER A 411 -20.41 7.19 -3.87
CA SER A 411 -20.41 8.15 -2.75
C SER A 411 -19.50 7.75 -1.58
N SER A 412 -18.76 6.63 -1.67
CA SER A 412 -17.93 6.11 -0.57
C SER A 412 -16.55 6.77 -0.52
N MET A 413 -16.10 7.09 0.70
CA MET A 413 -14.84 7.78 0.96
C MET A 413 -14.03 7.16 2.11
N GLU A 414 -12.71 7.28 2.01
CA GLU A 414 -11.76 6.87 3.06
C GLU A 414 -10.72 7.98 3.26
N THR A 415 -10.08 8.01 4.43
CA THR A 415 -9.05 8.99 4.82
C THR A 415 -8.08 8.35 5.81
N ASP A 416 -6.93 8.98 6.02
CA ASP A 416 -5.96 8.63 7.07
C ASP A 416 -6.44 9.14 8.44
N ASP A 417 -7.24 8.32 9.12
CA ASP A 417 -7.85 8.65 10.43
C ASP A 417 -6.81 8.82 11.54
N VAL A 418 -5.73 8.03 11.49
CA VAL A 418 -4.62 8.10 12.46
C VAL A 418 -4.00 9.49 12.44
N LYS A 419 -3.62 10.01 11.26
CA LYS A 419 -3.06 11.37 11.14
C LYS A 419 -4.01 12.46 11.60
N ILE A 420 -5.30 12.32 11.31
CA ILE A 420 -6.31 13.29 11.74
C ILE A 420 -6.38 13.34 13.27
N PHE A 421 -6.50 12.18 13.93
CA PHE A 421 -6.56 12.12 15.38
C PHE A 421 -5.26 12.59 16.04
N GLU A 422 -4.09 12.26 15.48
CA GLU A 422 -2.79 12.74 15.95
C GLU A 422 -2.70 14.26 15.88
N LEU A 423 -3.06 14.87 14.75
CA LEU A 423 -3.01 16.32 14.60
C LEU A 423 -4.00 17.01 15.55
N VAL A 424 -5.22 16.51 15.67
CA VAL A 424 -6.23 17.04 16.60
C VAL A 424 -5.73 16.98 18.04
N SER A 425 -5.19 15.83 18.45
CA SER A 425 -4.64 15.64 19.79
C SER A 425 -3.46 16.57 20.06
N GLN A 426 -2.58 16.78 19.09
CA GLN A 426 -1.41 17.66 19.24
C GLN A 426 -1.77 19.15 19.26
N LYS A 427 -2.75 19.59 18.47
CA LYS A 427 -2.98 21.02 18.21
C LYS A 427 -4.12 21.63 19.00
N ILE A 428 -5.17 20.88 19.32
CA ILE A 428 -6.34 21.42 20.03
C ILE A 428 -6.18 21.22 21.55
N PRO A 429 -6.28 22.29 22.38
CA PRO A 429 -6.13 22.17 23.83
C PRO A 429 -7.17 21.25 24.47
N GLY A 430 -6.72 20.36 25.35
CA GLY A 430 -7.59 19.43 26.07
C GLY A 430 -8.06 18.23 25.24
N MET A 431 -7.53 18.07 24.03
CA MET A 431 -7.67 16.85 23.23
C MET A 431 -6.50 15.86 23.47
N GLN A 432 -5.44 16.30 24.16
CA GLN A 432 -4.34 15.44 24.62
C GLN A 432 -4.82 14.44 25.67
N ASP A 433 -4.21 13.26 25.68
CA ASP A 433 -4.40 12.22 26.70
C ASP A 433 -3.53 12.50 27.93
N ASP A 434 -4.14 12.56 29.12
CA ASP A 434 -3.45 12.71 30.40
C ASP A 434 -3.50 11.44 31.28
N ASN A 435 -3.97 10.31 30.75
CA ASN A 435 -4.10 9.06 31.49
C ASN A 435 -2.97 8.05 31.21
N PRO A 436 -2.01 7.87 32.14
CA PRO A 436 -0.83 7.03 31.91
C PRO A 436 -1.07 5.51 31.94
N TYR A 437 -2.31 5.03 32.13
CA TYR A 437 -2.62 3.61 32.32
C TYR A 437 -3.28 2.90 31.12
N TYR A 438 -3.51 3.58 29.99
CA TYR A 438 -4.13 2.99 28.82
C TYR A 438 -3.26 3.10 27.56
N SER A 439 -3.21 2.03 26.76
CA SER A 439 -2.67 2.05 25.40
C SER A 439 -3.82 2.28 24.40
N GLY A 440 -4.05 3.54 24.01
CA GLY A 440 -5.11 3.99 23.09
C GLY A 440 -5.38 5.47 23.30
N ILE A 441 -6.08 6.14 22.37
CA ILE A 441 -6.40 7.57 22.53
C ILE A 441 -7.43 7.73 23.65
N GLN A 442 -7.07 8.29 24.81
CA GLN A 442 -8.01 8.69 25.87
C GLN A 442 -7.99 10.19 26.10
N GLY A 443 -9.06 10.89 25.75
CA GLY A 443 -9.14 12.34 25.91
C GLY A 443 -10.56 12.82 25.60
N LYS A 444 -10.76 14.12 25.40
CA LYS A 444 -12.09 14.58 24.93
C LYS A 444 -12.44 14.09 23.52
N VAL A 445 -11.48 13.54 22.76
CA VAL A 445 -11.69 13.13 21.38
C VAL A 445 -12.78 12.06 21.21
N GLN A 446 -13.00 11.20 22.22
CA GLN A 446 -14.05 10.16 22.17
C GLN A 446 -15.47 10.72 22.24
N ASN A 447 -15.63 12.01 22.54
CA ASN A 447 -16.89 12.74 22.44
C ASN A 447 -16.85 13.88 21.42
N THR A 448 -15.78 13.99 20.65
CA THR A 448 -15.60 15.07 19.70
C THR A 448 -15.93 14.58 18.30
N LEU A 449 -16.81 15.30 17.62
CA LEU A 449 -17.03 15.11 16.20
C LEU A 449 -15.96 15.86 15.43
N ILE A 450 -15.26 15.16 14.54
CA ILE A 450 -14.40 15.77 13.55
C ILE A 450 -15.15 15.79 12.21
N VAL A 451 -15.28 16.97 11.62
CA VAL A 451 -15.84 17.17 10.28
C VAL A 451 -14.67 17.43 9.33
N LEU A 452 -14.34 16.42 8.53
CA LEU A 452 -13.32 16.52 7.50
C LEU A 452 -13.94 17.10 6.23
N VAL A 453 -13.70 18.37 5.97
CA VAL A 453 -14.15 19.05 4.76
C VAL A 453 -13.16 18.76 3.65
N VAL A 454 -13.63 18.19 2.54
CA VAL A 454 -12.76 17.82 1.41
C VAL A 454 -12.90 18.86 0.32
N ASN A 455 -11.79 19.49 -0.08
CA ASN A 455 -11.75 20.48 -1.15
C ASN A 455 -11.96 19.85 -2.54
N GLU A 456 -13.15 19.35 -2.81
CA GLU A 456 -13.51 18.75 -4.08
C GLU A 456 -15.01 18.97 -4.34
N ASP A 457 -15.33 19.57 -5.49
CA ASP A 457 -16.72 19.74 -5.93
C ASP A 457 -17.26 18.42 -6.50
N ARG A 458 -17.61 17.51 -5.58
CA ARG A 458 -18.14 16.19 -5.93
C ARG A 458 -19.07 15.67 -4.86
N TYR A 459 -20.26 15.23 -5.24
CA TYR A 459 -21.17 14.57 -4.32
C TYR A 459 -20.62 13.22 -3.86
N ALA A 460 -20.36 13.11 -2.57
CA ALA A 460 -20.07 11.90 -1.82
C ALA A 460 -20.16 12.23 -0.33
N GLY A 461 -19.96 11.23 0.53
CA GLY A 461 -20.01 11.40 1.97
C GLY A 461 -19.86 10.05 2.63
N THR A 462 -19.09 10.01 3.71
CA THR A 462 -18.98 8.82 4.55
C THR A 462 -18.59 9.24 5.95
N CYS A 463 -19.39 8.84 6.94
CA CYS A 463 -19.03 8.97 8.33
C CYS A 463 -18.35 7.71 8.85
N TRP A 464 -17.19 7.86 9.44
CA TRP A 464 -16.51 6.82 10.19
C TRP A 464 -16.86 6.99 11.66
N MET A 465 -17.27 5.91 12.32
CA MET A 465 -17.72 5.89 13.71
C MET A 465 -17.09 4.73 14.47
N TRP A 466 -16.60 5.02 15.67
CA TRP A 466 -16.00 4.03 16.57
C TRP A 466 -16.95 3.71 17.72
N SER A 467 -16.91 2.46 18.22
CA SER A 467 -17.74 2.03 19.35
C SER A 467 -17.49 2.83 20.64
N ASP A 468 -16.31 3.42 20.79
CA ASP A 468 -15.94 4.29 21.91
C ASP A 468 -16.51 5.72 21.82
N GLY A 469 -17.07 6.09 20.66
CA GLY A 469 -17.75 7.35 20.44
C GLY A 469 -17.03 8.36 19.55
N ARG A 470 -15.79 8.10 19.12
CA ARG A 470 -15.12 8.91 18.10
C ARG A 470 -15.89 8.89 16.78
N ALA A 471 -15.84 9.99 16.04
CA ALA A 471 -16.41 10.06 14.71
C ALA A 471 -15.64 11.04 13.80
N ILE A 472 -15.49 10.66 12.54
CA ILE A 472 -14.98 11.51 11.45
C ILE A 472 -16.03 11.52 10.34
N ALA A 473 -16.65 12.67 10.09
CA ALA A 473 -17.58 12.85 8.98
C ALA A 473 -16.83 13.46 7.78
N ILE A 474 -16.66 12.66 6.72
CA ILE A 474 -15.98 13.09 5.50
C ILE A 474 -17.00 13.77 4.58
N CYS A 475 -16.85 15.07 4.36
CA CYS A 475 -17.83 15.91 3.68
C CYS A 475 -17.16 16.73 2.56
N PRO A 476 -17.23 16.30 1.30
CA PRO A 476 -16.78 17.10 0.16
C PRO A 476 -17.63 18.35 -0.06
N THR A 477 -16.99 19.41 -0.57
CA THR A 477 -17.60 20.70 -0.89
C THR A 477 -18.43 20.66 -2.17
N SER A 478 -19.37 19.70 -2.29
CA SER A 478 -20.23 19.56 -3.46
C SER A 478 -21.10 20.81 -3.68
N ARG A 479 -21.09 21.32 -4.91
CA ARG A 479 -21.86 22.46 -5.39
C ARG A 479 -23.02 22.03 -6.29
N ASP A 480 -23.50 20.79 -6.12
CA ASP A 480 -24.64 20.27 -6.87
C ASP A 480 -25.89 21.14 -6.66
N THR A 481 -26.54 21.50 -7.76
CA THR A 481 -27.71 22.40 -7.74
C THR A 481 -28.96 21.72 -7.17
N ARG A 482 -29.00 20.38 -7.15
CA ARG A 482 -30.05 19.62 -6.47
C ARG A 482 -29.80 19.73 -4.96
N GLY A 483 -30.68 20.43 -4.26
CA GLY A 483 -30.48 20.79 -2.85
C GLY A 483 -29.99 19.65 -1.95
N THR A 484 -30.51 18.44 -2.08
CA THR A 484 -30.12 17.27 -1.26
C THR A 484 -28.72 16.71 -1.51
N TYR A 485 -28.05 17.17 -2.56
CA TYR A 485 -26.69 16.75 -2.94
C TYR A 485 -25.63 17.80 -2.59
N HIS A 486 -26.06 18.98 -2.18
CA HIS A 486 -25.17 20.09 -1.86
C HIS A 486 -24.36 19.83 -0.59
N TYR A 487 -23.17 20.42 -0.47
CA TYR A 487 -22.27 20.32 0.68
C TYR A 487 -22.99 20.45 2.04
N ARG A 488 -23.80 21.50 2.21
CA ARG A 488 -24.61 21.72 3.43
C ARG A 488 -25.47 20.50 3.83
N ASN A 489 -26.03 19.78 2.85
CA ASN A 489 -26.89 18.63 3.07
C ASN A 489 -26.07 17.37 3.42
N VAL A 490 -24.89 17.21 2.81
CA VAL A 490 -23.92 16.19 3.19
C VAL A 490 -23.46 16.39 4.64
N VAL A 491 -23.15 17.63 5.04
CA VAL A 491 -22.80 17.97 6.43
C VAL A 491 -23.94 17.61 7.38
N ASN A 492 -25.19 17.91 7.03
CA ASN A 492 -26.31 17.51 7.88
C ASN A 492 -26.44 15.98 7.99
N HIS A 493 -26.28 15.22 6.91
CA HIS A 493 -26.41 13.77 6.95
C HIS A 493 -25.24 13.11 7.70
N GLU A 494 -24.00 13.36 7.27
CA GLU A 494 -22.80 12.69 7.78
C GLU A 494 -22.39 13.21 9.15
N ALA A 495 -22.22 14.53 9.27
CA ALA A 495 -21.71 15.14 10.50
C ALA A 495 -22.81 15.26 11.55
N GLY A 496 -23.96 15.83 11.18
CA GLY A 496 -25.08 15.97 12.11
C GLY A 496 -25.76 14.63 12.40
N GLY A 497 -26.08 13.85 11.38
CA GLY A 497 -26.83 12.60 11.53
C GLY A 497 -26.00 11.48 12.13
N HIS A 498 -24.99 11.00 11.40
CA HIS A 498 -24.14 9.90 11.88
C HIS A 498 -23.20 10.36 13.01
N GLY A 499 -22.31 11.32 12.73
CA GLY A 499 -21.24 11.68 13.65
C GLY A 499 -21.71 12.19 15.02
N PHE A 500 -22.54 13.23 15.03
CA PHE A 500 -23.11 13.76 16.27
C PHE A 500 -24.41 13.05 16.68
N GLY A 501 -25.29 12.69 15.76
CA GLY A 501 -26.58 12.11 16.11
C GLY A 501 -26.53 10.62 16.46
N ARG A 502 -25.50 9.89 16.02
CA ARG A 502 -25.39 8.41 16.05
C ARG A 502 -26.58 7.73 15.40
N LEU A 503 -27.11 8.36 14.36
CA LEU A 503 -28.29 7.88 13.67
C LEU A 503 -27.93 6.77 12.69
N ALA A 504 -28.85 5.83 12.49
CA ALA A 504 -28.80 4.87 11.40
C ALA A 504 -29.30 5.54 10.11
N ASP A 505 -28.87 5.01 8.98
CA ASP A 505 -29.55 5.27 7.73
C ASP A 505 -30.96 4.70 7.73
N GLU A 506 -31.88 5.48 7.18
CA GLU A 506 -33.30 5.17 7.08
C GLU A 506 -33.73 4.84 5.64
N TYR A 507 -32.85 5.02 4.66
CA TYR A 507 -33.12 4.66 3.26
C TYR A 507 -33.00 3.15 3.01
N ILE A 508 -33.61 2.73 1.91
CA ILE A 508 -33.49 1.38 1.32
C ILE A 508 -32.53 1.47 0.14
N THR A 509 -31.54 0.59 0.08
CA THR A 509 -30.61 0.56 -1.05
C THR A 509 -31.22 -0.15 -2.25
N SER A 510 -30.76 0.19 -3.46
CA SER A 510 -31.14 -0.54 -4.68
C SER A 510 -30.83 -2.04 -4.59
N ALA A 511 -29.74 -2.42 -3.89
CA ALA A 511 -29.33 -3.80 -3.70
C ALA A 511 -30.28 -4.59 -2.79
N ASN A 512 -30.96 -3.93 -1.85
CA ASN A 512 -31.82 -4.53 -0.84
C ASN A 512 -33.29 -4.12 -0.96
N LYS A 513 -33.66 -3.58 -2.12
CA LYS A 513 -35.05 -3.38 -2.51
C LYS A 513 -35.77 -4.73 -2.52
N ASP A 514 -36.97 -4.75 -1.92
CA ASP A 514 -37.85 -5.91 -1.76
C ASP A 514 -37.23 -7.07 -0.95
N LYS A 515 -36.17 -6.80 -0.17
CA LYS A 515 -35.55 -7.77 0.73
C LYS A 515 -35.85 -7.49 2.20
N THR A 516 -35.93 -8.57 2.97
CA THR A 516 -35.98 -8.55 4.44
C THR A 516 -34.58 -8.48 5.02
N ILE A 517 -34.40 -7.68 6.07
CA ILE A 517 -33.14 -7.63 6.84
C ILE A 517 -32.74 -9.03 7.32
N THR A 518 -31.46 -9.36 7.14
CA THR A 518 -30.91 -10.68 7.49
C THR A 518 -30.64 -10.78 9.00
N ASP A 519 -30.54 -11.98 9.55
CA ASP A 519 -30.22 -12.15 10.98
C ASP A 519 -28.80 -11.69 11.32
N THR A 520 -27.88 -11.72 10.34
CA THR A 520 -26.54 -11.13 10.48
C THR A 520 -26.64 -9.62 10.65
N GLU A 521 -27.42 -8.94 9.81
CA GLU A 521 -27.62 -7.49 9.90
C GLU A 521 -28.38 -7.09 11.17
N LYS A 522 -29.38 -7.88 11.60
CA LYS A 522 -30.04 -7.68 12.90
C LYS A 522 -29.06 -7.79 14.07
N SER A 523 -28.16 -8.78 14.03
CA SER A 523 -27.15 -8.98 15.08
C SER A 523 -26.15 -7.82 15.12
N SER A 524 -25.70 -7.37 13.95
CA SER A 524 -24.85 -6.18 13.82
C SER A 524 -25.55 -4.93 14.36
N PHE A 525 -26.79 -4.69 13.92
CA PHE A 525 -27.62 -3.59 14.40
C PHE A 525 -27.77 -3.60 15.92
N GLN A 526 -28.11 -4.76 16.50
CA GLN A 526 -28.27 -4.91 17.95
C GLN A 526 -26.95 -4.68 18.70
N GLN A 527 -25.82 -5.07 18.13
CA GLN A 527 -24.51 -4.78 18.73
C GLN A 527 -24.25 -3.28 18.81
N TRP A 528 -24.49 -2.54 17.72
CA TRP A 528 -24.31 -1.08 17.70
C TRP A 528 -25.34 -0.34 18.56
N VAL A 529 -26.55 -0.89 18.73
CA VAL A 529 -27.51 -0.38 19.73
C VAL A 529 -26.96 -0.48 21.15
N LYS A 530 -26.17 -1.50 21.50
CA LYS A 530 -25.50 -1.57 22.83
C LYS A 530 -24.46 -0.47 23.01
N TYR A 531 -23.80 -0.06 21.92
CA TYR A 531 -22.93 1.12 21.89
C TYR A 531 -23.72 2.45 21.77
N GLY A 532 -25.05 2.41 21.90
CA GLY A 532 -25.96 3.55 21.92
C GLY A 532 -26.07 4.29 20.59
N PHE A 533 -25.96 3.54 19.49
CA PHE A 533 -26.28 4.02 18.16
C PHE A 533 -27.72 3.64 17.78
N TYR A 534 -28.19 4.23 16.69
CA TYR A 534 -29.43 3.90 16.00
C TYR A 534 -30.70 4.13 16.82
N PRO A 535 -30.89 5.31 17.43
CA PRO A 535 -32.12 5.65 18.15
C PRO A 535 -33.33 5.81 17.21
N ASN A 536 -33.08 6.04 15.92
CA ASN A 536 -34.06 6.39 14.87
C ASN A 536 -34.52 5.20 14.02
N VAL A 537 -34.06 3.99 14.32
CA VAL A 537 -34.49 2.76 13.65
C VAL A 537 -34.78 1.69 14.70
N ASP A 538 -35.74 0.82 14.45
CA ASP A 538 -36.04 -0.33 15.30
C ASP A 538 -36.35 -1.60 14.49
N LEU A 539 -36.25 -2.76 15.14
CA LEU A 539 -36.54 -4.08 14.57
C LEU A 539 -37.91 -4.61 14.98
N THR A 540 -38.78 -3.74 15.54
CA THR A 540 -40.17 -4.05 15.87
C THR A 540 -41.10 -2.95 15.36
N SER A 541 -42.31 -3.34 14.94
CA SER A 541 -43.43 -2.45 14.62
C SER A 541 -44.42 -2.28 15.77
N ASP A 542 -44.24 -3.00 16.88
CA ASP A 542 -45.13 -2.89 18.03
C ASP A 542 -44.97 -1.51 18.69
N LEU A 543 -45.99 -0.67 18.53
CA LEU A 543 -46.00 0.70 19.05
C LEU A 543 -45.89 0.78 20.58
N ASN A 544 -46.12 -0.32 21.32
CA ASN A 544 -45.93 -0.38 22.77
C ASN A 544 -44.49 -0.74 23.18
N ALA A 545 -43.72 -1.33 22.26
CA ALA A 545 -42.35 -1.81 22.50
C ALA A 545 -41.29 -0.99 21.75
N ILE A 546 -41.67 -0.30 20.68
CA ILE A 546 -40.76 0.47 19.83
C ILE A 546 -40.03 1.56 20.61
N LYS A 547 -38.77 1.83 20.25
CA LYS A 547 -37.86 2.78 20.94
C LYS A 547 -38.47 4.16 21.21
N TRP A 548 -39.34 4.63 20.32
CA TRP A 548 -39.96 5.97 20.37
C TRP A 548 -41.45 5.95 20.74
N LYS A 549 -41.91 4.92 21.46
CA LYS A 549 -43.31 4.76 21.89
C LYS A 549 -43.91 5.97 22.60
N HIS A 550 -43.11 6.78 23.30
CA HIS A 550 -43.55 7.99 24.00
C HIS A 550 -43.95 9.16 23.07
N PHE A 551 -43.67 9.06 21.77
CA PHE A 551 -44.21 9.97 20.76
C PHE A 551 -45.52 9.48 20.12
N VAL A 552 -45.86 8.19 20.25
CA VAL A 552 -47.02 7.62 19.58
C VAL A 552 -48.31 8.27 20.10
N GLY A 553 -49.10 8.83 19.19
CA GLY A 553 -50.35 9.55 19.52
C GLY A 553 -50.15 10.91 20.19
N LYS A 554 -48.91 11.42 20.26
CA LYS A 554 -48.62 12.71 20.88
C LYS A 554 -48.98 13.87 19.95
N GLU A 555 -49.70 14.85 20.48
CA GLU A 555 -50.12 16.03 19.72
C GLU A 555 -48.94 16.77 19.08
N GLY A 556 -49.07 17.05 17.79
CA GLY A 556 -48.06 17.74 16.97
C GLY A 556 -46.96 16.83 16.39
N TYR A 557 -46.96 15.52 16.72
CA TYR A 557 -46.00 14.55 16.23
C TYR A 557 -46.69 13.49 15.35
N ALA A 558 -46.21 13.32 14.11
CA ALA A 558 -46.65 12.26 13.20
C ALA A 558 -45.69 11.05 13.25
N VAL A 559 -45.43 10.53 14.45
CA VAL A 559 -44.51 9.42 14.68
C VAL A 559 -45.26 8.09 14.72
N GLY A 560 -44.79 7.11 13.95
CA GLY A 560 -45.34 5.76 13.87
C GLY A 560 -44.26 4.70 13.67
N ALA A 561 -44.64 3.56 13.10
CA ALA A 561 -43.71 2.51 12.69
C ALA A 561 -43.81 2.34 11.17
N HIS A 562 -42.94 3.01 10.42
CA HIS A 562 -42.93 2.94 8.96
C HIS A 562 -41.88 1.92 8.52
N GLU A 563 -42.32 0.84 7.87
CA GLU A 563 -41.41 -0.21 7.41
C GLU A 563 -40.49 0.29 6.29
N GLY A 564 -39.26 -0.23 6.29
CA GLY A 564 -38.19 0.08 5.34
C GLY A 564 -37.13 0.98 5.96
N ALA A 565 -36.06 0.42 6.50
CA ALA A 565 -34.98 1.19 7.12
C ALA A 565 -33.71 0.35 7.13
N TYR A 566 -32.59 0.95 7.53
CA TYR A 566 -31.31 0.25 7.64
C TYR A 566 -31.01 -0.56 6.38
N TYR A 567 -31.16 0.10 5.22
CA TYR A 567 -30.91 -0.44 3.88
C TYR A 567 -31.95 -1.43 3.34
N PHE A 568 -32.86 -2.00 4.15
CA PHE A 568 -33.79 -3.07 3.73
C PHE A 568 -35.24 -2.60 3.61
N THR A 569 -36.02 -3.30 2.77
CA THR A 569 -37.45 -2.99 2.59
C THR A 569 -38.31 -3.52 3.73
N PHE A 570 -37.97 -4.70 4.28
CA PHE A 570 -38.77 -5.36 5.32
C PHE A 570 -37.96 -5.67 6.59
N GLY A 571 -38.65 -5.67 7.73
CA GLY A 571 -38.08 -6.11 9.02
C GLY A 571 -37.27 -5.06 9.80
N ALA A 572 -37.24 -3.80 9.34
CA ALA A 572 -36.74 -2.65 10.07
C ALA A 572 -37.69 -1.46 9.86
N TRP A 573 -37.90 -0.66 10.90
CA TRP A 573 -38.85 0.45 10.93
C TRP A 573 -38.16 1.75 11.29
N ARG A 574 -38.67 2.85 10.74
CA ARG A 574 -38.28 4.23 11.06
C ARG A 574 -39.50 5.04 11.54
N PRO A 575 -39.32 6.14 12.28
CA PRO A 575 -40.40 6.81 13.00
C PRO A 575 -41.28 7.70 12.14
N GLU A 576 -40.75 8.23 11.03
CA GLU A 576 -41.47 9.16 10.15
C GLU A 576 -41.27 8.76 8.68
N PRO A 577 -42.18 9.17 7.77
CA PRO A 577 -42.01 8.89 6.34
C PRO A 577 -40.77 9.52 5.72
N SER A 578 -40.28 10.65 6.27
CA SER A 578 -39.10 11.35 5.78
C SER A 578 -38.16 11.87 6.88
N SER A 579 -36.87 11.90 6.60
CA SER A 579 -35.81 12.38 7.50
C SER A 579 -34.55 12.69 6.70
N CYS A 580 -33.62 13.43 7.28
CA CYS A 580 -32.27 13.67 6.76
C CYS A 580 -31.54 12.35 6.46
N MET A 581 -31.79 11.33 7.29
CA MET A 581 -31.20 9.99 7.15
C MET A 581 -31.82 9.16 6.01
N ILE A 582 -32.70 9.75 5.20
CA ILE A 582 -33.26 9.11 4.01
C ILE A 582 -32.73 9.76 2.73
N ASP A 583 -32.82 11.08 2.63
CA ASP A 583 -32.56 11.82 1.39
C ASP A 583 -31.77 13.13 1.59
N ASN A 584 -31.01 13.23 2.69
CA ASN A 584 -30.19 14.40 3.06
C ASN A 584 -30.96 15.70 3.25
N ARG A 585 -32.30 15.70 3.32
CA ARG A 585 -33.06 16.92 3.59
C ARG A 585 -32.65 17.55 4.93
N GLN A 586 -32.86 18.86 5.09
CA GLN A 586 -32.53 19.59 6.31
C GLN A 586 -33.65 19.47 7.36
N TYR A 587 -33.95 18.23 7.73
CA TYR A 587 -34.95 17.86 8.73
C TYR A 587 -34.64 16.48 9.30
N TYR A 588 -34.33 16.37 10.59
CA TYR A 588 -34.31 15.08 11.29
C TYR A 588 -35.69 14.79 11.86
N ASN A 589 -36.13 13.53 11.86
CA ASN A 589 -37.36 13.10 12.53
C ASN A 589 -37.29 13.26 14.06
N ALA A 590 -38.43 13.15 14.75
CA ALA A 590 -38.54 13.47 16.17
C ALA A 590 -37.63 12.62 17.09
N PRO A 591 -37.53 11.28 16.94
CA PRO A 591 -36.59 10.48 17.73
C PRO A 591 -35.12 10.84 17.49
N SER A 592 -34.76 11.20 16.25
CA SER A 592 -33.43 11.72 15.95
C SER A 592 -33.15 13.02 16.68
N ARG A 593 -34.07 14.00 16.63
CA ARG A 593 -33.91 15.29 17.36
C ARG A 593 -33.83 15.07 18.87
N GLU A 594 -34.67 14.21 19.43
CA GLU A 594 -34.62 13.86 20.84
C GLU A 594 -33.23 13.31 21.24
N ASN A 595 -32.71 12.35 20.48
CA ASN A 595 -31.41 11.76 20.80
C ASN A 595 -30.28 12.79 20.72
N ILE A 596 -30.32 13.66 19.71
CA ILE A 596 -29.35 14.75 19.58
C ILE A 596 -29.43 15.67 20.82
N VAL A 597 -30.63 16.07 21.27
CA VAL A 597 -30.79 16.90 22.48
C VAL A 597 -30.30 16.19 23.74
N LYS A 598 -30.59 14.89 23.90
CA LYS A 598 -30.04 14.07 25.00
C LYS A 598 -28.52 14.16 25.02
N ARG A 599 -27.86 13.94 23.88
CA ARG A 599 -26.40 14.04 23.77
C ARG A 599 -25.90 15.44 24.15
N ILE A 600 -26.48 16.49 23.57
CA ILE A 600 -26.09 17.88 23.85
C ILE A 600 -26.13 18.19 25.33
N LEU A 601 -27.25 17.90 25.99
CA LEU A 601 -27.47 18.23 27.40
C LEU A 601 -26.59 17.40 28.33
N ARG A 602 -26.41 16.11 28.04
CA ARG A 602 -25.57 15.22 28.85
C ARG A 602 -24.11 15.61 28.78
N THR A 603 -23.59 15.88 27.58
CA THR A 603 -22.24 16.44 27.43
C THR A 603 -22.11 17.78 28.14
N ALA A 604 -23.13 18.64 28.05
CA ALA A 604 -23.14 19.91 28.77
C ALA A 604 -23.11 19.77 30.30
N ALA A 605 -23.64 18.66 30.83
CA ALA A 605 -23.57 18.29 32.25
C ALA A 605 -22.30 17.51 32.63
N GLY A 606 -21.37 17.28 31.70
CA GLY A 606 -20.12 16.57 31.95
C GLY A 606 -20.20 15.05 31.83
N VAL A 607 -21.31 14.52 31.28
CA VAL A 607 -21.48 13.10 31.02
C VAL A 607 -20.89 12.77 29.64
N ARG A 608 -19.90 11.88 29.60
CA ARG A 608 -19.33 11.38 28.35
C ARG A 608 -20.19 10.25 27.79
N ALA A 609 -20.21 10.11 26.47
CA ALA A 609 -20.93 9.01 25.83
C ALA A 609 -20.42 7.65 26.33
N SER A 610 -19.11 7.46 26.39
CA SER A 610 -18.47 6.25 26.90
C SER A 610 -18.93 5.84 28.31
N ASP A 611 -19.34 6.79 29.16
CA ASP A 611 -19.67 6.51 30.55
C ASP A 611 -21.05 5.81 30.69
N TYR A 612 -22.06 6.15 29.89
CA TYR A 612 -23.37 5.46 30.00
C TYR A 612 -23.51 4.26 29.06
N LEU A 613 -22.71 4.18 27.99
CA LEU A 613 -22.77 3.09 27.01
C LEU A 613 -22.17 1.80 27.52
N ASN A 614 -21.12 1.90 28.34
CA ASN A 614 -20.50 0.76 28.98
C ASN A 614 -21.18 0.39 30.31
N GLY A 615 -22.35 0.97 30.60
CA GLY A 615 -23.07 0.74 31.85
C GLY A 615 -22.43 1.37 33.09
N VAL A 616 -21.41 2.22 32.94
CA VAL A 616 -20.73 2.87 34.08
C VAL A 616 -21.67 3.84 34.80
N LEU A 617 -22.54 4.54 34.06
CA LEU A 617 -23.51 5.51 34.58
C LEU A 617 -24.96 5.19 34.18
N THR A 618 -25.40 3.93 34.20
CA THR A 618 -26.79 3.56 33.85
C THR A 618 -27.56 3.08 35.09
N PRO A 619 -28.59 3.81 35.59
CA PRO A 619 -29.17 5.02 35.02
C PRO A 619 -28.31 6.27 35.25
N ILE A 620 -28.40 7.24 34.34
CA ILE A 620 -27.63 8.50 34.42
C ILE A 620 -28.16 9.29 35.62
N GLN A 621 -27.34 9.41 36.66
CA GLN A 621 -27.70 10.17 37.86
C GLN A 621 -27.90 11.65 37.50
N ASN A 622 -29.05 12.21 37.89
CA ASN A 622 -29.43 13.59 37.58
C ASN A 622 -29.39 13.90 36.07
N ASP A 623 -29.84 12.98 35.21
CA ASP A 623 -29.90 13.19 33.76
C ASP A 623 -30.55 14.55 33.44
N PRO A 624 -29.81 15.49 32.80
CA PRO A 624 -30.31 16.83 32.52
C PRO A 624 -31.44 16.85 31.49
N TYR A 625 -31.70 15.71 30.84
CA TYR A 625 -32.76 15.57 29.86
C TYR A 625 -34.13 15.34 30.51
N ASN A 626 -35.13 16.10 30.07
CA ASN A 626 -36.54 15.88 30.38
C ASN A 626 -37.38 15.89 29.09
N PHE A 627 -38.26 14.89 28.92
CA PHE A 627 -39.06 14.76 27.70
C PHE A 627 -40.08 15.89 27.52
N ASN A 628 -40.73 16.35 28.59
CA ASN A 628 -41.70 17.45 28.50
C ASN A 628 -41.00 18.76 28.13
N ASP A 629 -39.81 18.99 28.68
CA ASP A 629 -38.99 20.16 28.32
C ASP A 629 -38.56 20.10 26.86
N PHE A 630 -38.11 18.93 26.38
CA PHE A 630 -37.80 18.72 24.97
C PHE A 630 -39.00 19.07 24.07
N VAL A 631 -40.19 18.52 24.37
CA VAL A 631 -41.42 18.76 23.60
C VAL A 631 -41.82 20.24 23.59
N SER A 632 -41.60 20.94 24.70
CA SER A 632 -41.89 22.37 24.80
C SER A 632 -40.95 23.23 23.94
N ARG A 633 -39.72 22.76 23.71
CA ARG A 633 -38.66 23.46 22.98
C ARG A 633 -38.51 22.99 21.53
N ASP A 634 -39.09 21.86 21.16
CA ASP A 634 -39.03 21.32 19.80
C ASP A 634 -39.94 22.11 18.86
N VAL A 635 -39.35 23.14 18.23
CA VAL A 635 -40.04 24.09 17.33
C VAL A 635 -40.38 23.48 15.95
N LYS A 636 -39.85 22.30 15.62
CA LYS A 636 -40.06 21.64 14.32
C LYS A 636 -40.61 20.21 14.50
N LYS A 637 -41.74 20.10 15.20
CA LYS A 637 -42.34 18.82 15.65
C LYS A 637 -42.59 17.79 14.54
N THR A 638 -43.11 18.21 13.40
CA THR A 638 -43.33 17.37 12.20
C THR A 638 -43.21 18.24 10.95
N GLU A 639 -42.51 17.78 9.93
CA GLU A 639 -42.41 18.50 8.65
C GLU A 639 -43.77 18.49 7.92
N ALA A 640 -44.24 19.64 7.44
CA ALA A 640 -45.59 19.71 6.83
C ALA A 640 -45.79 18.72 5.66
N ALA A 641 -44.72 18.41 4.92
CA ALA A 641 -44.75 17.42 3.85
C ALA A 641 -44.95 15.97 4.35
N THR A 642 -44.50 15.61 5.57
CA THR A 642 -44.67 14.26 6.12
C THR A 642 -46.11 13.91 6.45
N LEU A 643 -46.95 14.92 6.71
CA LEU A 643 -48.37 14.74 6.98
C LEU A 643 -49.15 14.19 5.78
N PHE A 644 -48.61 14.31 4.57
CA PHE A 644 -49.27 13.87 3.32
C PHE A 644 -48.76 12.52 2.81
N TYR A 645 -47.68 11.96 3.38
CA TYR A 645 -47.13 10.67 2.96
C TYR A 645 -47.72 9.54 3.81
N THR A 646 -48.61 8.73 3.20
CA THR A 646 -49.17 7.52 3.84
C THR A 646 -48.27 6.29 3.68
N LYS A 647 -47.20 6.39 2.90
CA LYS A 647 -46.20 5.33 2.65
C LYS A 647 -44.79 5.91 2.76
N SER A 648 -43.81 5.01 2.93
CA SER A 648 -42.40 5.35 2.99
C SER A 648 -41.95 6.23 1.83
N TYR A 649 -41.39 7.41 2.13
CA TYR A 649 -40.72 8.23 1.13
C TYR A 649 -39.27 7.78 1.07
N ASN A 650 -38.95 6.91 0.11
CA ASN A 650 -37.58 6.64 -0.31
C ASN A 650 -37.55 6.76 -1.84
N PRO A 651 -37.24 7.95 -2.40
CA PRO A 651 -37.16 8.09 -3.84
C PRO A 651 -36.02 7.20 -4.31
N LEU A 652 -36.32 6.04 -4.89
CA LEU A 652 -35.29 5.11 -5.40
C LEU A 652 -34.43 5.73 -6.52
N THR A 653 -34.81 6.91 -7.01
CA THR A 653 -34.04 7.76 -7.93
C THR A 653 -33.03 8.67 -7.22
N PHE A 654 -33.11 8.82 -5.91
CA PHE A 654 -32.11 9.52 -5.11
C PHE A 654 -30.89 8.63 -4.93
N GLN A 655 -29.72 9.16 -5.28
CA GLN A 655 -28.46 8.48 -5.08
C GLN A 655 -28.00 8.73 -3.64
N GLN A 656 -28.06 7.68 -2.84
CA GLN A 656 -27.75 7.76 -1.41
C GLN A 656 -26.25 7.97 -1.17
N LEU A 657 -25.92 8.55 -0.02
CA LEU A 657 -24.57 8.54 0.52
C LEU A 657 -24.16 7.10 0.89
N ALA A 658 -22.87 6.87 1.05
CA ALA A 658 -22.41 5.53 1.40
C ALA A 658 -22.73 5.24 2.87
N PRO A 659 -23.08 4.00 3.23
CA PRO A 659 -23.25 3.63 4.62
C PRO A 659 -22.02 4.00 5.46
N PRO A 660 -22.20 4.37 6.74
CA PRO A 660 -21.09 4.72 7.60
C PRO A 660 -20.14 3.54 7.82
N VAL A 661 -18.85 3.84 7.99
CA VAL A 661 -17.83 2.86 8.37
C VAL A 661 -17.85 2.71 9.89
N LEU A 662 -17.96 1.47 10.34
CA LEU A 662 -18.19 1.11 11.75
C LEU A 662 -16.98 0.35 12.29
N ILE A 663 -16.32 0.90 13.32
CA ILE A 663 -15.09 0.34 13.88
C ILE A 663 -15.30 0.00 15.36
N GLU A 664 -15.22 -1.29 15.68
CA GLU A 664 -15.23 -1.76 17.05
C GLU A 664 -13.84 -1.60 17.68
N VAL A 665 -13.76 -0.82 18.76
CA VAL A 665 -12.57 -0.68 19.59
C VAL A 665 -12.59 -1.77 20.65
N LYS A 666 -11.51 -2.56 20.72
CA LYS A 666 -11.34 -3.68 21.64
C LYS A 666 -10.72 -3.28 22.96
#